data_AF-A0A381Y103-F1
#
_entry.id   AF-A0A381Y103-F1
#
_cell.length_a   1.000
_cell.length_b   1.000
_cell.length_c   1.000
_cell.angle_alpha   90.00
_cell.angle_beta   90.00
_cell.angle_gamma   90.00
#
_symmetry.space_group_name_H-M   'P 1'
#
loop_
_entity.id
_entity.type
_entity.pdbx_description
1 polymer ?
#
loop_
_entity_poly.entity_id
_entity_poly.type
_entity_poly.pdbx_seq_one_letter_code
_entity_poly.pdbx_strand_id
1 'polypeptide(L)'
;MAKKPRQKRRQTGHQSRGSSRGRVVQRPDWESVWTRASAFAGDAAWDSEQDELLPSHRSIFEVLDALASTDDGLGALAALADILDSADHVPLIESKVRALARFCADQSEAALFSGYVDPSSASHGDPSATAGRLLRGFRDQDVEELVSAANANGNVFEARRFVGLLTVVDLLQYELVREDDAVALSGHVIGFLADEPFPARGIEGLLELLRAGLGADLINDDLDNPDLDLDLEEEELALLRRTGRRVPSRSPVVVALLNWCLRLEEAMNASNPSRSVQQCGLKLSSEFAAKASRAALVASEARWAQDLVGLDVPRRTAQGQWLKVLSNISPPGFEHKRFSAFTPEDVMSRLNPMTKEDFDRLMAPCKRMVDSQRAISGSSLFAGEQDAYYQRIAWLSCLGEALGGLIQPTEVVEFVEDPIFRLHLSRSVTGVIQLQVLWCLVSREVEDWVKSEPDRSSDDHRTTDMAVEILAAAQEQTLATGLLPLLGRTFLDREIAGDELRSVVAWTEFLADLRGVAPVELPSGRSITDSPEDEEVWIGHFLWWLQVRGWKPKKERPPPEDLGPAPAVVVREEEAVSASQKSDQTEEVLELDAPTHIVFVGGDEGQAKRDAQINTDISNRYSDLVTVEWVHTNWTAQWQPDAKRVSDTLGKKADALVLMPLMRTGMGAYLRKAAGEHGVPWIACTGRGVATITRSLDEAVQVVCRERLT
;
A
#
# COMPACT_ATOMS: atom_id res chain seq x y z
N MET A 1 73.81 46.07 4.57
CA MET A 1 73.74 44.99 3.55
C MET A 1 72.86 43.86 4.09
N ALA A 2 71.62 43.76 3.63
CA ALA A 2 70.76 42.56 3.68
C ALA A 2 69.46 42.82 2.89
N LYS A 3 68.91 41.75 2.32
CA LYS A 3 67.99 41.64 1.17
C LYS A 3 66.56 42.22 1.35
N LYS A 4 65.91 42.57 0.23
CA LYS A 4 64.44 42.56 0.08
C LYS A 4 64.01 41.90 -1.25
N PRO A 5 62.85 41.20 -1.30
CA PRO A 5 62.44 40.33 -2.40
C PRO A 5 61.70 41.07 -3.53
N ARG A 6 61.72 40.45 -4.72
CA ARG A 6 61.22 40.93 -6.02
C ARG A 6 59.68 41.06 -6.07
N GLN A 7 59.17 42.24 -6.41
CA GLN A 7 57.87 42.42 -7.06
C GLN A 7 58.08 42.38 -8.60
N LYS A 8 57.44 41.44 -9.29
CA LYS A 8 57.27 41.49 -10.75
C LYS A 8 55.86 42.00 -11.07
N ARG A 9 55.76 43.28 -11.38
CA ARG A 9 54.71 43.85 -12.21
C ARG A 9 54.83 43.23 -13.61
N ARG A 10 53.78 42.58 -14.10
CA ARG A 10 53.59 42.33 -15.53
C ARG A 10 52.18 42.75 -15.92
N GLN A 11 52.13 43.85 -16.67
CA GLN A 11 51.02 44.17 -17.56
C GLN A 11 50.89 43.05 -18.59
N THR A 12 49.69 42.51 -18.75
CA THR A 12 49.27 41.76 -19.94
C THR A 12 47.88 42.24 -20.30
N GLY A 13 47.76 42.66 -21.57
CA GLY A 13 46.68 43.45 -22.10
C GLY A 13 45.31 42.78 -22.18
N HIS A 14 44.39 43.58 -22.69
CA HIS A 14 43.03 43.23 -23.07
C HIS A 14 42.91 41.85 -23.70
N GLN A 15 42.29 40.94 -22.95
CA GLN A 15 41.35 39.98 -23.50
C GLN A 15 40.08 40.09 -22.66
N SER A 16 39.01 40.54 -23.31
CA SER A 16 37.65 40.43 -22.81
C SER A 16 37.38 38.96 -22.49
N ARG A 17 37.51 38.56 -21.22
CA ARG A 17 36.95 37.31 -20.75
C ARG A 17 35.44 37.44 -20.85
N GLY A 18 34.90 36.66 -21.78
CA GLY A 18 33.49 36.62 -22.08
C GLY A 18 32.66 36.50 -20.82
N SER A 19 31.52 37.18 -20.86
CA SER A 19 30.31 36.80 -20.12
C SER A 19 30.20 35.27 -20.12
N SER A 20 30.61 34.64 -19.02
CA SER A 20 30.05 33.37 -18.64
C SER A 20 28.60 33.69 -18.33
N ARG A 21 27.71 33.51 -19.30
CA ARG A 21 26.30 33.28 -19.03
C ARG A 21 26.26 32.14 -18.02
N GLY A 22 26.14 32.49 -16.73
CA GLY A 22 25.89 31.51 -15.69
C GLY A 22 24.69 30.71 -16.16
N ARG A 23 24.80 29.38 -16.12
CA ARG A 23 23.69 28.49 -16.47
C ARG A 23 22.53 28.93 -15.58
N VAL A 24 21.49 29.53 -16.18
CA VAL A 24 20.30 29.96 -15.44
C VAL A 24 19.70 28.69 -14.89
N VAL A 25 19.83 28.52 -13.57
CA VAL A 25 19.24 27.40 -12.86
C VAL A 25 17.75 27.68 -12.81
N GLN A 26 16.95 26.87 -13.51
CA GLN A 26 15.50 26.98 -13.46
C GLN A 26 15.04 26.61 -12.04
N ARG A 27 14.47 27.58 -11.33
CA ARG A 27 13.86 27.41 -10.00
C ARG A 27 12.36 27.17 -10.15
N PRO A 28 11.68 26.58 -9.15
CA PRO A 28 10.22 26.60 -9.11
C PRO A 28 9.69 28.05 -9.12
N ASP A 29 8.58 28.28 -9.82
CA ASP A 29 8.00 29.62 -9.97
C ASP A 29 7.62 30.25 -8.62
N TRP A 30 7.18 29.42 -7.67
CA TRP A 30 6.80 29.81 -6.32
C TRP A 30 8.00 30.20 -5.42
N GLU A 31 9.23 29.79 -5.74
CA GLU A 31 10.41 30.04 -4.87
C GLU A 31 10.69 31.53 -4.73
N SER A 32 10.64 32.24 -5.87
CA SER A 32 10.86 33.69 -5.88
C SER A 32 9.75 34.46 -5.16
N VAL A 33 8.51 33.97 -5.24
CA VAL A 33 7.35 34.58 -4.59
C VAL A 33 7.47 34.46 -3.08
N TRP A 34 7.75 33.25 -2.56
CA TRP A 34 7.96 33.03 -1.13
C TRP A 34 9.21 33.71 -0.57
N THR A 35 10.28 33.82 -1.36
CA THR A 35 11.49 34.55 -0.96
C THR A 35 11.20 36.05 -0.78
N ARG A 36 10.40 36.65 -1.67
CA ARG A 36 9.98 38.05 -1.54
C ARG A 36 9.03 38.24 -0.35
N ALA A 37 8.01 37.40 -0.24
CA ALA A 37 7.03 37.50 0.85
C ALA A 37 7.67 37.35 2.23
N SER A 38 8.55 36.37 2.40
CA SER A 38 9.23 36.14 3.68
C SER A 38 10.17 37.27 4.11
N ALA A 39 10.58 38.16 3.20
CA ALA A 39 11.36 39.35 3.57
C ALA A 39 10.56 40.36 4.41
N PHE A 40 9.23 40.33 4.33
CA PHE A 40 8.32 41.21 5.07
C PHE A 40 7.79 40.60 6.37
N ALA A 41 8.04 39.31 6.60
CA ALA A 41 7.58 38.61 7.81
C ALA A 41 8.29 39.10 9.09
N GLY A 42 9.49 39.67 8.99
CA GLY A 42 10.28 40.15 10.13
C GLY A 42 10.74 39.03 11.08
N ASP A 43 11.02 39.39 12.34
CA ASP A 43 11.45 38.49 13.42
C ASP A 43 10.26 37.96 14.26
N ALA A 44 9.01 38.20 13.85
CA ALA A 44 7.82 37.82 14.61
C ALA A 44 7.61 36.29 14.63
N ALA A 45 6.93 35.79 15.67
CA ALA A 45 6.50 34.40 15.75
C ALA A 45 5.29 34.21 14.83
N TRP A 46 5.57 33.86 13.58
CA TRP A 46 4.54 33.31 12.70
C TRP A 46 4.19 31.88 13.12
N ASP A 47 5.10 31.21 13.80
CA ASP A 47 4.97 29.86 14.35
C ASP A 47 4.25 29.87 15.72
N SER A 48 3.26 28.99 15.91
CA SER A 48 2.52 28.87 17.17
C SER A 48 3.35 28.32 18.31
N GLU A 49 4.50 27.70 18.01
CA GLU A 49 5.43 27.15 19.01
C GLU A 49 6.42 28.20 19.57
N GLN A 50 6.44 29.42 19.02
CA GLN A 50 7.33 30.50 19.46
C GLN A 50 6.58 31.52 20.31
N ASP A 51 6.87 31.52 21.61
CA ASP A 51 5.98 32.02 22.66
C ASP A 51 6.13 33.53 23.00
N GLU A 52 6.67 34.37 22.10
CA GLU A 52 7.07 35.73 22.52
C GLU A 52 6.43 36.91 21.76
N LEU A 53 6.07 36.84 20.46
CA LEU A 53 5.53 38.00 19.71
C LEU A 53 4.67 37.64 18.48
N LEU A 54 3.37 38.00 18.48
CA LEU A 54 2.49 37.85 17.31
C LEU A 54 2.96 38.68 16.09
N PRO A 55 2.65 38.26 14.84
CA PRO A 55 2.90 39.08 13.66
C PRO A 55 2.17 40.43 13.76
N SER A 56 2.83 41.50 13.36
CA SER A 56 2.20 42.83 13.29
C SER A 56 1.10 42.84 12.21
N HIS A 57 0.06 43.64 12.41
CA HIS A 57 -1.00 43.81 11.41
C HIS A 57 -0.40 44.24 10.07
N ARG A 58 0.56 45.17 10.10
CA ARG A 58 1.30 45.59 8.90
C ARG A 58 1.96 44.42 8.16
N SER A 59 2.68 43.56 8.87
CA SER A 59 3.44 42.47 8.24
C SER A 59 2.54 41.47 7.49
N ILE A 60 1.33 41.21 7.99
CA ILE A 60 0.33 40.35 7.33
C ILE A 60 0.01 40.88 5.93
N PHE A 61 -0.28 42.17 5.81
CA PHE A 61 -0.63 42.78 4.54
C PHE A 61 0.57 42.98 3.61
N GLU A 62 1.77 43.28 4.14
CA GLU A 62 3.00 43.32 3.31
C GLU A 62 3.34 41.95 2.72
N VAL A 63 3.13 40.87 3.49
CA VAL A 63 3.29 39.49 3.02
C VAL A 63 2.26 39.17 1.92
N LEU A 64 0.99 39.53 2.12
CA LEU A 64 -0.06 39.31 1.12
C LEU A 64 0.22 40.08 -0.19
N ASP A 65 0.62 41.35 -0.09
CA ASP A 65 1.01 42.18 -1.22
C ASP A 65 2.18 41.54 -2.00
N ALA A 66 3.19 41.05 -1.29
CA ALA A 66 4.36 40.40 -1.90
C ALA A 66 4.05 39.04 -2.53
N LEU A 67 3.08 38.29 -1.98
CA LEU A 67 2.58 37.03 -2.54
C LEU A 67 1.79 37.29 -3.84
N ALA A 68 0.90 38.30 -3.82
CA ALA A 68 0.06 38.66 -4.97
C ALA A 68 0.87 39.31 -6.10
N SER A 69 1.83 40.17 -5.74
CA SER A 69 2.68 40.90 -6.68
C SER A 69 1.89 41.72 -7.69
N THR A 70 0.72 42.22 -7.28
CA THR A 70 -0.25 43.02 -8.05
C THR A 70 -0.44 44.38 -7.38
N ASP A 71 -0.67 45.42 -8.18
CA ASP A 71 -1.01 46.76 -7.67
C ASP A 71 -2.53 46.87 -7.48
N ASP A 72 -3.05 46.19 -6.47
CA ASP A 72 -4.48 46.10 -6.10
C ASP A 72 -4.84 46.96 -4.86
N GLY A 73 -3.83 47.58 -4.26
CA GLY A 73 -3.96 48.40 -3.05
C GLY A 73 -3.58 47.68 -1.76
N LEU A 74 -3.17 46.39 -1.78
CA LEU A 74 -2.69 45.68 -0.59
C LEU A 74 -1.52 46.41 0.11
N GLY A 75 -0.57 46.96 -0.65
CA GLY A 75 0.48 47.80 -0.09
C GLY A 75 -0.02 49.06 0.63
N ALA A 76 -1.13 49.67 0.18
CA ALA A 76 -1.76 50.78 0.89
C ALA A 76 -2.48 50.31 2.16
N LEU A 77 -3.10 49.13 2.11
CA LEU A 77 -3.73 48.50 3.27
C LEU A 77 -2.71 48.12 4.35
N ALA A 78 -1.48 47.74 3.98
CA ALA A 78 -0.41 47.51 4.94
C ALA A 78 -0.07 48.76 5.77
N ALA A 79 -0.01 49.94 5.13
CA ALA A 79 0.20 51.19 5.84
C ALA A 79 -0.97 51.56 6.77
N LEU A 80 -2.20 51.19 6.40
CA LEU A 80 -3.38 51.34 7.24
C LEU A 80 -3.39 50.35 8.41
N ALA A 81 -2.90 49.12 8.20
CA ALA A 81 -2.77 48.10 9.23
C ALA A 81 -1.76 48.51 10.33
N ASP A 82 -0.69 49.20 9.97
CA ASP A 82 0.31 49.76 10.91
C ASP A 82 -0.31 50.71 11.95
N ILE A 83 -1.39 51.40 11.56
CA ILE A 83 -2.14 52.26 12.49
C ILE A 83 -2.80 51.42 13.58
N LEU A 84 -3.26 50.21 13.26
CA LEU A 84 -3.90 49.31 14.24
C LEU A 84 -2.88 48.85 15.29
N ASP A 85 -1.66 48.52 14.86
CA ASP A 85 -0.57 48.13 15.76
C ASP A 85 -0.24 49.24 16.77
N SER A 86 -0.43 50.51 16.38
CA SER A 86 -0.16 51.69 17.22
C SER A 86 -1.34 52.16 18.06
N ALA A 87 -2.56 51.67 17.79
CA ALA A 87 -3.81 52.28 18.26
C ALA A 87 -4.56 51.47 19.32
N ASP A 88 -4.02 50.34 19.79
CA ASP A 88 -4.62 49.45 20.81
C ASP A 88 -6.13 49.20 20.59
N HIS A 89 -6.56 48.96 19.35
CA HIS A 89 -7.96 48.62 19.01
C HIS A 89 -9.03 49.65 19.41
N VAL A 90 -8.73 50.96 19.35
CA VAL A 90 -9.73 52.00 19.61
C VAL A 90 -10.82 51.99 18.51
N PRO A 91 -12.12 51.77 18.82
CA PRO A 91 -13.18 51.56 17.81
C PRO A 91 -13.36 52.72 16.82
N LEU A 92 -13.14 53.96 17.29
CA LEU A 92 -13.21 55.15 16.42
C LEU A 92 -12.09 55.17 15.38
N ILE A 93 -10.90 54.68 15.73
CA ILE A 93 -9.75 54.59 14.81
C ILE A 93 -10.04 53.49 13.78
N GLU A 94 -10.44 52.30 14.23
CA GLU A 94 -10.81 51.17 13.35
C GLU A 94 -11.88 51.56 12.32
N SER A 95 -12.92 52.29 12.73
CA SER A 95 -13.95 52.80 11.82
C SER A 95 -13.38 53.73 10.75
N LYS A 96 -12.45 54.64 11.14
CA LYS A 96 -11.81 55.58 10.21
C LYS A 96 -10.84 54.88 9.26
N VAL A 97 -10.05 53.93 9.75
CA VAL A 97 -9.10 53.17 8.92
C VAL A 97 -9.87 52.31 7.90
N ARG A 98 -10.98 51.66 8.30
CA ARG A 98 -11.88 50.98 7.34
C ARG A 98 -12.47 51.92 6.30
N ALA A 99 -12.84 53.14 6.68
CA ALA A 99 -13.32 54.14 5.73
C ALA A 99 -12.22 54.53 4.73
N LEU A 100 -10.98 54.72 5.20
CA LEU A 100 -9.82 55.01 4.35
C LEU A 100 -9.48 53.86 3.38
N ALA A 101 -9.59 52.60 3.84
CA ALA A 101 -9.36 51.42 3.01
C ALA A 101 -10.22 51.42 1.74
N ARG A 102 -11.48 51.86 1.84
CA ARG A 102 -12.41 51.99 0.69
C ARG A 102 -11.98 53.06 -0.34
N PHE A 103 -11.09 53.96 0.02
CA PHE A 103 -10.57 54.99 -0.89
C PHE A 103 -9.24 54.59 -1.54
N CYS A 104 -8.45 53.71 -0.91
CA CYS A 104 -7.09 53.39 -1.35
C CYS A 104 -6.92 51.98 -1.92
N ALA A 105 -7.93 51.12 -1.81
CA ALA A 105 -7.93 49.78 -2.37
C ALA A 105 -9.23 49.51 -3.12
N ASP A 106 -9.26 48.47 -3.95
CA ASP A 106 -10.49 48.08 -4.64
C ASP A 106 -11.57 47.59 -3.67
N GLN A 107 -12.81 47.43 -4.16
CA GLN A 107 -13.94 47.03 -3.32
C GLN A 107 -13.69 45.69 -2.59
N SER A 108 -13.00 44.77 -3.26
CA SER A 108 -12.73 43.45 -2.73
C SER A 108 -11.67 43.53 -1.62
N GLU A 109 -10.57 44.24 -1.85
CA GLU A 109 -9.48 44.41 -0.88
C GLU A 109 -9.93 45.22 0.34
N ALA A 110 -10.75 46.25 0.11
CA ALA A 110 -11.38 47.01 1.19
C ALA A 110 -12.34 46.14 2.03
N ALA A 111 -13.04 45.17 1.41
CA ALA A 111 -13.89 44.22 2.13
C ALA A 111 -13.05 43.24 2.95
N LEU A 112 -11.95 42.72 2.40
CA LEU A 112 -10.97 41.89 3.12
C LEU A 112 -10.42 42.64 4.33
N PHE A 113 -9.94 43.87 4.14
CA PHE A 113 -9.44 44.69 5.24
C PHE A 113 -10.52 44.98 6.28
N SER A 114 -11.76 45.26 5.85
CA SER A 114 -12.87 45.49 6.76
C SER A 114 -13.19 44.27 7.63
N GLY A 115 -13.17 43.07 7.06
CA GLY A 115 -13.36 41.83 7.80
C GLY A 115 -12.19 41.47 8.72
N TYR A 116 -10.97 41.88 8.37
CA TYR A 116 -9.79 41.73 9.22
C TYR A 116 -9.84 42.64 10.45
N VAL A 117 -10.24 43.91 10.27
CA VAL A 117 -10.30 44.89 11.36
C VAL A 117 -11.47 44.64 12.31
N ASP A 118 -12.62 44.24 11.76
CA ASP A 118 -13.84 44.00 12.54
C ASP A 118 -14.46 42.65 12.13
N PRO A 119 -13.87 41.52 12.60
CA PRO A 119 -14.32 40.15 12.33
C PRO A 119 -15.81 39.94 12.55
N SER A 120 -16.35 40.53 13.61
CA SER A 120 -17.75 40.41 14.02
C SER A 120 -18.73 41.02 13.03
N SER A 121 -18.26 42.00 12.24
CA SER A 121 -19.06 42.70 11.23
C SER A 121 -18.97 42.08 9.83
N ALA A 122 -18.09 41.09 9.64
CA ALA A 122 -17.87 40.47 8.35
C ALA A 122 -19.10 39.66 7.91
N SER A 123 -19.68 40.03 6.77
CA SER A 123 -20.81 39.28 6.20
C SER A 123 -20.35 37.89 5.78
N HIS A 124 -21.00 36.84 6.30
CA HIS A 124 -20.76 35.45 5.88
C HIS A 124 -20.99 35.24 4.36
N GLY A 125 -21.80 36.07 3.72
CA GLY A 125 -22.04 35.99 2.27
C GLY A 125 -20.94 36.62 1.41
N ASP A 126 -20.06 37.44 1.99
CA ASP A 126 -18.96 38.09 1.27
C ASP A 126 -17.66 37.28 1.48
N PRO A 127 -17.12 36.64 0.43
CA PRO A 127 -15.91 35.82 0.56
C PRO A 127 -14.67 36.66 0.88
N SER A 128 -14.60 37.94 0.48
CA SER A 128 -13.46 38.80 0.82
C SER A 128 -13.48 39.18 2.30
N ALA A 129 -14.63 39.63 2.81
CA ALA A 129 -14.78 39.93 4.23
C ALA A 129 -14.53 38.70 5.11
N THR A 130 -14.99 37.53 4.67
CA THR A 130 -14.73 36.25 5.36
C THR A 130 -13.24 35.89 5.36
N ALA A 131 -12.52 36.15 4.25
CA ALA A 131 -11.06 35.95 4.22
C ALA A 131 -10.31 36.90 5.17
N GLY A 132 -10.80 38.13 5.33
CA GLY A 132 -10.30 39.05 6.34
C GLY A 132 -10.44 38.49 7.76
N ARG A 133 -11.62 37.96 8.08
CA ARG A 133 -11.91 37.28 9.35
C ARG A 133 -10.98 36.07 9.56
N LEU A 134 -10.76 35.28 8.51
CA LEU A 134 -9.84 34.14 8.52
C LEU A 134 -8.38 34.57 8.80
N LEU A 135 -7.88 35.61 8.13
CA LEU A 135 -6.56 36.18 8.38
C LEU A 135 -6.40 36.72 9.80
N ARG A 136 -7.47 37.27 10.37
CA ARG A 136 -7.46 37.78 11.73
C ARG A 136 -7.32 36.65 12.74
N GLY A 137 -8.14 35.60 12.62
CA GLY A 137 -8.02 34.38 13.43
C GLY A 137 -6.63 33.75 13.33
N PHE A 138 -6.08 33.68 12.11
CA PHE A 138 -4.71 33.22 11.88
C PHE A 138 -3.66 34.06 12.64
N ARG A 139 -3.70 35.39 12.50
CA ARG A 139 -2.73 36.28 13.17
C ARG A 139 -2.84 36.19 14.69
N ASP A 140 -4.06 36.12 15.21
CA ASP A 140 -4.33 36.07 16.64
C ASP A 140 -4.14 34.66 17.24
N GLN A 141 -3.79 33.67 16.40
CA GLN A 141 -3.68 32.24 16.76
C GLN A 141 -4.98 31.68 17.37
N ASP A 142 -6.13 32.24 16.95
CA ASP A 142 -7.46 31.80 17.36
C ASP A 142 -7.97 30.73 16.38
N VAL A 143 -7.72 29.47 16.74
CA VAL A 143 -8.10 28.31 15.92
C VAL A 143 -9.63 28.17 15.79
N GLU A 144 -10.39 28.53 16.84
CA GLU A 144 -11.86 28.44 16.79
C GLU A 144 -12.43 29.43 15.77
N GLU A 145 -11.93 30.66 15.79
CA GLU A 145 -12.32 31.69 14.83
C GLU A 145 -11.85 31.35 13.41
N LEU A 146 -10.65 30.79 13.26
CA LEU A 146 -10.12 30.32 11.98
C LEU A 146 -11.04 29.25 11.35
N VAL A 147 -11.42 28.23 12.12
CA VAL A 147 -12.33 27.16 11.70
C VAL A 147 -13.73 27.71 11.39
N SER A 148 -14.24 28.59 12.26
CA SER A 148 -15.54 29.24 12.08
C SER A 148 -15.60 30.06 10.78
N ALA A 149 -14.56 30.85 10.50
CA ALA A 149 -14.47 31.66 9.30
C ALA A 149 -14.34 30.80 8.04
N ALA A 150 -13.48 29.76 8.07
CA ALA A 150 -13.33 28.84 6.95
C ALA A 150 -14.65 28.13 6.60
N ASN A 151 -15.41 27.71 7.61
CA ASN A 151 -16.70 27.04 7.43
C ASN A 151 -17.84 27.97 7.02
N ALA A 152 -17.73 29.28 7.29
CA ALA A 152 -18.81 30.23 7.02
C ALA A 152 -19.05 30.51 5.52
N ASN A 153 -18.03 30.36 4.67
CA ASN A 153 -18.15 30.65 3.24
C ASN A 153 -17.33 29.68 2.38
N GLY A 154 -18.03 28.91 1.53
CA GLY A 154 -17.43 27.92 0.63
C GLY A 154 -16.44 28.47 -0.40
N ASN A 155 -16.58 29.75 -0.75
CA ASN A 155 -15.83 30.38 -1.84
C ASN A 155 -14.65 31.22 -1.33
N VAL A 156 -14.36 31.20 -0.02
CA VAL A 156 -13.30 32.04 0.57
C VAL A 156 -11.93 31.75 -0.05
N PHE A 157 -11.58 30.48 -0.23
CA PHE A 157 -10.29 30.06 -0.78
C PHE A 157 -10.18 30.27 -2.30
N GLU A 158 -11.29 30.14 -3.02
CA GLU A 158 -11.34 30.43 -4.46
C GLU A 158 -11.19 31.94 -4.72
N ALA A 159 -11.90 32.76 -3.94
CA ALA A 159 -11.82 34.22 -4.06
C ALA A 159 -10.49 34.77 -3.56
N ARG A 160 -9.88 34.15 -2.55
CA ARG A 160 -8.71 34.68 -1.81
C ARG A 160 -7.62 33.64 -1.65
N ARG A 161 -7.08 33.19 -2.78
CA ARG A 161 -6.00 32.20 -2.87
C ARG A 161 -4.83 32.42 -1.91
N PHE A 162 -4.27 33.63 -1.83
CA PHE A 162 -3.08 33.90 -0.99
C PHE A 162 -3.38 33.90 0.51
N VAL A 163 -4.61 34.24 0.89
CA VAL A 163 -5.10 34.01 2.26
C VAL A 163 -5.16 32.52 2.55
N GLY A 164 -5.63 31.72 1.58
CA GLY A 164 -5.58 30.25 1.65
C GLY A 164 -4.17 29.72 1.87
N LEU A 165 -3.17 30.19 1.10
CA LEU A 165 -1.77 29.76 1.25
C LEU A 165 -1.15 30.07 2.62
N LEU A 166 -1.67 31.06 3.35
CA LEU A 166 -1.22 31.38 4.71
C LEU A 166 -1.91 30.55 5.79
N THR A 167 -3.14 30.08 5.55
CA THR A 167 -4.04 29.57 6.60
C THR A 167 -4.46 28.12 6.44
N VAL A 168 -4.37 27.55 5.24
CA VAL A 168 -4.87 26.19 4.98
C VAL A 168 -4.10 25.13 5.77
N VAL A 169 -2.81 25.35 6.04
CA VAL A 169 -2.00 24.38 6.79
C VAL A 169 -2.47 24.28 8.24
N ASP A 170 -2.70 25.40 8.92
CA ASP A 170 -3.20 25.44 10.29
C ASP A 170 -4.61 24.79 10.38
N LEU A 171 -5.47 25.04 9.38
CA LEU A 171 -6.76 24.37 9.23
C LEU A 171 -6.61 22.85 9.08
N LEU A 172 -5.75 22.39 8.18
CA LEU A 172 -5.55 20.95 7.95
C LEU A 172 -4.89 20.27 9.17
N GLN A 173 -3.96 20.93 9.84
CA GLN A 173 -3.39 20.45 11.10
C GLN A 173 -4.50 20.27 12.13
N TYR A 174 -5.35 21.29 12.32
CA TYR A 174 -6.52 21.21 13.18
C TYR A 174 -7.40 19.99 12.84
N GLU A 175 -7.75 19.75 11.58
CA GLU A 175 -8.59 18.60 11.23
C GLU A 175 -7.94 17.24 11.53
N LEU A 176 -6.61 17.16 11.44
CA LEU A 176 -5.86 15.94 11.76
C LEU A 176 -5.66 15.71 13.27
N VAL A 177 -5.79 16.74 14.11
CA VAL A 177 -5.51 16.65 15.56
C VAL A 177 -6.67 17.08 16.47
N ARG A 178 -7.80 17.54 15.92
CA ARG A 178 -8.94 17.99 16.72
C ARG A 178 -9.59 16.84 17.48
N GLU A 179 -10.18 17.18 18.62
CA GLU A 179 -11.02 16.28 19.42
C GLU A 179 -12.30 15.87 18.68
N ASP A 180 -12.90 14.75 19.09
CA ASP A 180 -14.09 14.18 18.43
C ASP A 180 -15.35 15.03 18.54
N ASP A 181 -15.47 15.83 19.60
CA ASP A 181 -16.55 16.78 19.83
C ASP A 181 -16.32 18.15 19.18
N ALA A 182 -15.08 18.45 18.76
CA ALA A 182 -14.72 19.70 18.11
C ALA A 182 -15.29 19.82 16.69
N VAL A 183 -15.60 21.06 16.28
CA VAL A 183 -16.25 21.37 14.99
C VAL A 183 -15.39 20.90 13.82
N ALA A 184 -15.91 20.00 12.98
CA ALA A 184 -15.19 19.53 11.80
C ALA A 184 -15.04 20.61 10.72
N LEU A 185 -13.95 20.54 9.95
CA LEU A 185 -13.81 21.33 8.73
C LEU A 185 -14.80 20.88 7.66
N SER A 186 -15.34 21.88 6.98
CA SER A 186 -16.15 21.72 5.79
C SER A 186 -15.31 21.23 4.59
N GLY A 187 -15.93 20.42 3.73
CA GLY A 187 -15.24 19.77 2.61
C GLY A 187 -14.70 20.73 1.54
N HIS A 188 -15.16 21.98 1.45
CA HIS A 188 -14.65 22.94 0.46
C HIS A 188 -13.22 23.41 0.74
N VAL A 189 -12.74 23.31 1.99
CA VAL A 189 -11.32 23.55 2.32
C VAL A 189 -10.42 22.59 1.54
N ILE A 190 -10.87 21.35 1.36
CA ILE A 190 -10.15 20.32 0.58
C ILE A 190 -10.13 20.69 -0.91
N GLY A 191 -11.21 21.29 -1.42
CA GLY A 191 -11.33 21.73 -2.81
C GLY A 191 -10.24 22.72 -3.23
N PHE A 192 -9.76 23.56 -2.30
CA PHE A 192 -8.64 24.47 -2.55
C PHE A 192 -7.35 23.73 -2.97
N LEU A 193 -7.08 22.56 -2.38
CA LEU A 193 -5.87 21.80 -2.66
C LEU A 193 -5.84 21.22 -4.07
N ALA A 194 -7.02 21.04 -4.69
CA ALA A 194 -7.16 20.33 -5.96
C ALA A 194 -6.51 21.06 -7.13
N ASP A 195 -6.40 22.39 -7.10
CA ASP A 195 -5.84 23.18 -8.22
C ASP A 195 -4.66 24.07 -7.81
N GLU A 196 -4.22 24.02 -6.56
CA GLU A 196 -3.21 24.95 -6.03
C GLU A 196 -1.76 24.55 -6.44
N PRO A 197 -1.05 25.36 -7.26
CA PRO A 197 0.30 25.02 -7.70
C PRO A 197 1.41 25.48 -6.74
N PHE A 198 1.10 26.24 -5.69
CA PHE A 198 2.10 26.78 -4.77
C PHE A 198 2.08 26.01 -3.45
N PRO A 199 3.24 25.84 -2.78
CA PRO A 199 3.25 25.33 -1.43
C PRO A 199 2.65 26.37 -0.49
N ALA A 200 1.79 25.95 0.44
CA ALA A 200 1.35 26.80 1.54
C ALA A 200 2.43 26.92 2.61
N ARG A 201 2.31 27.96 3.45
CA ARG A 201 3.15 28.17 4.62
C ARG A 201 3.08 26.93 5.54
N GLY A 202 4.22 26.34 5.86
CA GLY A 202 4.28 25.24 6.83
C GLY A 202 3.89 23.86 6.31
N ILE A 203 3.72 23.71 4.99
CA ILE A 203 3.30 22.44 4.37
C ILE A 203 4.23 21.26 4.71
N GLU A 204 5.52 21.52 4.94
CA GLU A 204 6.46 20.47 5.35
C GLU A 204 6.15 19.94 6.76
N GLY A 205 5.76 20.80 7.71
CA GLY A 205 5.36 20.38 9.07
C GLY A 205 4.07 19.56 9.04
N LEU A 206 3.08 19.98 8.25
CA LEU A 206 1.85 19.21 8.04
C LEU A 206 2.14 17.83 7.43
N LEU A 207 3.09 17.74 6.50
CA LEU A 207 3.50 16.47 5.92
C LEU A 207 4.18 15.55 6.95
N GLU A 208 4.98 16.10 7.87
CA GLU A 208 5.55 15.30 8.97
C GLU A 208 4.48 14.81 9.95
N LEU A 209 3.49 15.65 10.28
CA LEU A 209 2.33 15.23 11.08
C LEU A 209 1.57 14.08 10.41
N LEU A 210 1.33 14.19 9.10
CA LEU A 210 0.71 13.11 8.32
C LEU A 210 1.54 11.82 8.39
N ARG A 211 2.86 11.91 8.24
CA ARG A 211 3.77 10.75 8.33
C ARG A 211 3.74 10.13 9.72
N ALA A 212 3.72 10.94 10.78
CA ALA A 212 3.55 10.46 12.15
C ALA A 212 2.22 9.70 12.31
N GLY A 213 1.12 10.23 11.77
CA GLY A 213 -0.18 9.55 11.77
C GLY A 213 -0.22 8.24 10.97
N LEU A 214 0.40 8.20 9.79
CA LEU A 214 0.56 6.97 8.99
C LEU A 214 1.40 5.91 9.72
N GLY A 215 2.39 6.38 10.48
CA GLY A 215 3.17 5.57 11.38
C GLY A 215 2.40 5.02 12.57
N ALA A 216 1.65 5.89 13.24
CA ALA A 216 0.82 5.53 14.37
C ALA A 216 -0.24 4.49 13.98
N ASP A 217 -0.85 4.64 12.80
CA ASP A 217 -1.78 3.64 12.22
C ASP A 217 -1.13 2.25 12.09
N LEU A 218 0.18 2.19 11.84
CA LEU A 218 0.92 0.93 11.71
C LEU A 218 1.03 0.16 13.03
N ILE A 219 1.22 0.89 14.13
CA ILE A 219 1.45 0.34 15.47
C ILE A 219 0.26 0.59 16.40
N ASN A 220 -0.90 0.94 15.85
CA ASN A 220 -2.02 1.47 16.64
C ASN A 220 -2.51 0.49 17.72
N ASP A 221 -2.45 -0.82 17.43
CA ASP A 221 -2.81 -1.87 18.40
C ASP A 221 -1.74 -2.04 19.50
N ASP A 222 -0.48 -1.66 19.21
CA ASP A 222 0.64 -1.67 20.16
C ASP A 222 0.80 -0.32 20.89
N LEU A 223 0.17 0.77 20.45
CA LEU A 223 0.24 2.08 21.14
C LEU A 223 -0.38 2.06 22.55
N ASP A 224 -1.21 1.06 22.83
CA ASP A 224 -1.78 0.80 24.16
C ASP A 224 -1.01 -0.29 24.93
N ASN A 225 0.05 -0.86 24.33
CA ASN A 225 0.91 -1.84 24.96
C ASN A 225 1.89 -1.13 25.93
N PRO A 226 1.85 -1.43 27.24
CA PRO A 226 2.75 -0.81 28.21
C PRO A 226 4.22 -1.17 28.01
N ASP A 227 4.53 -2.22 27.24
CA ASP A 227 5.89 -2.66 26.94
C ASP A 227 6.47 -2.00 25.68
N LEU A 228 5.67 -1.21 24.94
CA LEU A 228 6.14 -0.47 23.76
C LEU A 228 6.83 0.83 24.21
N ASP A 229 8.16 0.78 24.37
CA ASP A 229 8.96 1.97 24.66
C ASP A 229 9.33 2.71 23.37
N LEU A 230 8.62 3.81 23.09
CA LEU A 230 8.90 4.71 21.96
C LEU A 230 9.82 5.88 22.35
N ASP A 231 10.28 5.98 23.59
CA ASP A 231 11.04 7.11 24.13
C ASP A 231 10.35 8.48 23.85
N LEU A 232 9.01 8.51 24.05
CA LEU A 232 8.15 9.68 23.86
C LEU A 232 7.53 10.12 25.18
N GLU A 233 7.31 11.41 25.35
CA GLU A 233 6.54 11.94 26.48
C GLU A 233 5.04 11.61 26.35
N GLU A 234 4.28 11.60 27.45
CA GLU A 234 2.86 11.23 27.44
C GLU A 234 2.03 12.14 26.52
N GLU A 235 2.37 13.43 26.43
CA GLU A 235 1.72 14.38 25.53
C GLU A 235 1.98 14.06 24.05
N GLU A 236 3.22 13.70 23.71
CA GLU A 236 3.60 13.28 22.36
C GLU A 236 2.93 11.97 21.97
N LEU A 237 2.86 11.02 22.91
CA LEU A 237 2.18 9.75 22.72
C LEU A 237 0.67 9.94 22.55
N ALA A 238 0.05 10.85 23.32
CA ALA A 238 -1.35 11.21 23.17
C ALA A 238 -1.63 11.84 21.79
N LEU A 239 -0.75 12.74 21.32
CA LEU A 239 -0.83 13.32 19.98
C LEU A 239 -0.68 12.25 18.89
N LEU A 240 0.26 11.32 19.05
CA LEU A 240 0.49 10.22 18.11
C LEU A 240 -0.73 9.31 18.01
N ARG A 241 -1.30 8.89 19.15
CA ARG A 241 -2.56 8.11 19.22
C ARG A 241 -3.70 8.85 18.53
N ARG A 242 -3.85 10.15 18.79
CA ARG A 242 -4.94 10.94 18.19
C ARG A 242 -4.78 11.03 16.67
N THR A 243 -3.58 11.35 16.21
CA THR A 243 -3.27 11.47 14.78
C THR A 243 -3.42 10.12 14.06
N GLY A 244 -3.00 9.01 14.68
CA GLY A 244 -3.17 7.65 14.17
C GLY A 244 -4.62 7.23 13.98
N ARG A 245 -5.54 7.69 14.83
CA ARG A 245 -6.99 7.48 14.64
C ARG A 245 -7.61 8.43 13.60
N ARG A 246 -7.11 9.67 13.53
CA ARG A 246 -7.64 10.72 12.65
C ARG A 246 -7.28 10.53 11.19
N VAL A 247 -6.03 10.18 10.89
CA VAL A 247 -5.55 10.01 9.50
C VAL A 247 -6.41 8.99 8.73
N PRO A 248 -6.70 7.78 9.24
CA PRO A 248 -7.60 6.84 8.58
C PRO A 248 -9.03 7.34 8.41
N SER A 249 -9.59 7.98 9.45
CA SER A 249 -10.98 8.47 9.43
C SER A 249 -11.19 9.69 8.52
N ARG A 250 -10.12 10.38 8.13
CA ARG A 250 -10.11 11.54 7.22
C ARG A 250 -9.43 11.26 5.88
N SER A 251 -9.62 10.04 5.36
CA SER A 251 -9.08 9.60 4.06
C SER A 251 -9.20 10.62 2.92
N PRO A 252 -10.35 11.30 2.67
CA PRO A 252 -10.44 12.29 1.59
C PRO A 252 -9.51 13.50 1.75
N VAL A 253 -9.29 13.96 2.99
CA VAL A 253 -8.35 15.05 3.30
C VAL A 253 -6.92 14.61 3.00
N VAL A 254 -6.56 13.41 3.47
CA VAL A 254 -5.22 12.85 3.29
C VAL A 254 -4.91 12.61 1.82
N VAL A 255 -5.87 12.08 1.05
CA VAL A 255 -5.75 11.85 -0.40
C VAL A 255 -5.50 13.15 -1.13
N ALA A 256 -6.28 14.21 -0.84
CA ALA A 256 -6.11 15.51 -1.47
C ALA A 256 -4.77 16.17 -1.11
N LEU A 257 -4.37 16.08 0.16
CA LEU A 257 -3.08 16.59 0.64
C LEU A 257 -1.91 15.88 -0.05
N LEU A 258 -1.90 14.54 -0.10
CA LEU A 258 -0.85 13.78 -0.77
C LEU A 258 -0.80 14.06 -2.27
N ASN A 259 -1.96 14.18 -2.93
CA ASN A 259 -2.01 14.56 -4.34
C ASN A 259 -1.37 15.94 -4.58
N TRP A 260 -1.68 16.92 -3.72
CA TRP A 260 -1.05 18.24 -3.79
C TRP A 260 0.47 18.18 -3.56
N CYS A 261 0.91 17.46 -2.52
CA CYS A 261 2.33 17.25 -2.22
C CYS A 261 3.09 16.60 -3.38
N LEU A 262 2.50 15.62 -4.07
CA LEU A 262 3.10 14.95 -5.23
C LEU A 262 3.25 15.89 -6.44
N ARG A 263 2.33 16.84 -6.64
CA ARG A 263 2.47 17.87 -7.70
C ARG A 263 3.55 18.89 -7.36
N LEU A 264 3.66 19.27 -6.09
CA LEU A 264 4.76 20.10 -5.61
C LEU A 264 6.11 19.39 -5.78
N GLU A 265 6.17 18.09 -5.46
CA GLU A 265 7.33 17.25 -5.74
C GLU A 265 7.66 17.25 -7.24
N GLU A 266 6.68 17.05 -8.13
CA GLU A 266 6.93 17.09 -9.58
C GLU A 266 7.55 18.43 -10.00
N ALA A 267 7.02 19.55 -9.51
CA ALA A 267 7.57 20.88 -9.78
C ALA A 267 9.01 21.02 -9.25
N MET A 268 9.30 20.48 -8.07
CA MET A 268 10.65 20.45 -7.49
C MET A 268 11.60 19.57 -8.31
N ASN A 269 11.19 18.38 -8.73
CA ASN A 269 12.00 17.46 -9.53
C ASN A 269 12.19 17.93 -10.97
N ALA A 270 11.25 18.73 -11.51
CA ALA A 270 11.36 19.34 -12.84
C ALA A 270 12.30 20.56 -12.85
N SER A 271 12.68 21.06 -11.68
CA SER A 271 13.52 22.24 -11.50
C SER A 271 14.69 21.91 -10.57
N ASN A 272 15.46 22.91 -10.15
CA ASN A 272 16.50 22.74 -9.15
C ASN A 272 16.19 23.70 -8.01
N PRO A 273 15.41 23.31 -6.99
CA PRO A 273 15.01 24.19 -5.89
C PRO A 273 16.21 24.58 -5.01
N SER A 274 16.08 25.68 -4.28
CA SER A 274 17.05 26.01 -3.23
C SER A 274 17.04 24.97 -2.10
N ARG A 275 18.13 24.92 -1.30
CA ARG A 275 18.25 23.99 -0.15
C ARG A 275 17.08 24.15 0.83
N SER A 276 16.64 25.38 1.00
CA SER A 276 15.49 25.76 1.81
C SER A 276 14.94 27.08 1.30
N VAL A 277 13.62 27.23 1.36
CA VAL A 277 12.89 28.45 1.06
C VAL A 277 12.13 28.84 2.32
N GLN A 278 12.24 30.11 2.73
CA GLN A 278 11.47 30.61 3.86
C GLN A 278 10.00 30.79 3.46
N GLN A 279 9.10 30.53 4.39
CA GLN A 279 7.67 30.73 4.27
C GLN A 279 7.16 31.43 5.54
N CYS A 280 7.54 32.70 5.71
CA CYS A 280 7.14 33.53 6.85
C CYS A 280 7.35 32.82 8.22
N GLY A 281 8.60 32.75 8.68
CA GLY A 281 8.98 32.08 9.93
C GLY A 281 9.19 30.56 9.80
N LEU A 282 8.51 29.91 8.86
CA LEU A 282 8.67 28.48 8.58
C LEU A 282 9.58 28.22 7.37
N LYS A 283 9.95 26.96 7.15
CA LYS A 283 10.85 26.56 6.07
C LYS A 283 10.24 25.43 5.24
N LEU A 284 10.41 25.55 3.92
CA LEU A 284 10.25 24.46 2.97
C LEU A 284 11.63 24.03 2.48
N SER A 285 12.05 22.84 2.86
CA SER A 285 13.35 22.27 2.56
C SER A 285 13.33 21.53 1.22
N SER A 286 14.51 21.36 0.64
CA SER A 286 14.71 20.46 -0.52
C SER A 286 14.45 18.97 -0.20
N GLU A 287 14.24 18.60 1.06
CA GLU A 287 13.91 17.21 1.46
C GLU A 287 12.40 16.92 1.31
N PHE A 288 11.57 17.97 1.15
CA PHE A 288 10.12 17.84 0.97
C PHE A 288 9.72 16.84 -0.13
N ALA A 289 10.41 16.87 -1.28
CA ALA A 289 10.17 15.94 -2.38
C ALA A 289 10.29 14.47 -1.95
N ALA A 290 11.34 14.13 -1.19
CA ALA A 290 11.54 12.78 -0.66
C ALA A 290 10.49 12.41 0.39
N LYS A 291 10.13 13.36 1.26
CA LYS A 291 9.10 13.17 2.29
C LYS A 291 7.73 12.90 1.68
N ALA A 292 7.36 13.64 0.63
CA ALA A 292 6.07 13.54 -0.05
C ALA A 292 5.88 12.17 -0.69
N SER A 293 6.85 11.73 -1.49
CA SER A 293 6.81 10.40 -2.11
C SER A 293 6.80 9.26 -1.09
N ARG A 294 7.55 9.36 0.01
CA ARG A 294 7.54 8.33 1.06
C ARG A 294 6.18 8.23 1.75
N ALA A 295 5.59 9.37 2.12
CA ALA A 295 4.24 9.41 2.68
C ALA A 295 3.20 8.82 1.70
N ALA A 296 3.31 9.15 0.40
CA ALA A 296 2.41 8.61 -0.62
C ALA A 296 2.57 7.09 -0.82
N LEU A 297 3.82 6.59 -0.85
CA LEU A 297 4.11 5.16 -0.91
C LEU A 297 3.42 4.43 0.25
N VAL A 298 3.69 4.86 1.49
CA VAL A 298 3.11 4.32 2.73
C VAL A 298 1.59 4.28 2.70
N ALA A 299 1.00 5.42 2.37
CA ALA A 299 -0.44 5.55 2.32
C ALA A 299 -1.05 4.69 1.20
N SER A 300 -0.36 4.46 0.08
CA SER A 300 -0.87 3.59 -1.00
C SER A 300 -1.00 2.11 -0.62
N GLU A 301 -0.31 1.65 0.43
CA GLU A 301 -0.50 0.33 1.03
C GLU A 301 -1.40 0.34 2.28
N ALA A 302 -1.85 1.52 2.72
CA ALA A 302 -2.75 1.64 3.86
C ALA A 302 -4.15 1.17 3.47
N ARG A 303 -4.82 0.46 4.38
CA ARG A 303 -6.12 -0.17 4.09
C ARG A 303 -7.14 0.88 3.72
N TRP A 304 -7.27 1.94 4.50
CA TRP A 304 -8.30 2.97 4.36
C TRP A 304 -8.10 3.89 3.14
N ALA A 305 -6.97 3.84 2.45
CA ALA A 305 -6.59 4.80 1.41
C ALA A 305 -6.83 4.27 -0.03
N GLN A 306 -7.97 3.61 -0.25
CA GLN A 306 -8.32 3.05 -1.57
C GLN A 306 -8.33 4.11 -2.69
N ASP A 307 -8.71 5.35 -2.38
CA ASP A 307 -8.78 6.43 -3.36
C ASP A 307 -7.39 6.91 -3.83
N LEU A 308 -6.32 6.69 -3.05
CA LEU A 308 -4.94 6.96 -3.50
C LEU A 308 -4.55 6.10 -4.69
N VAL A 309 -5.13 4.89 -4.78
CA VAL A 309 -4.94 3.99 -5.91
C VAL A 309 -5.57 4.58 -7.18
N GLY A 310 -6.60 5.42 -7.06
CA GLY A 310 -7.28 6.05 -8.18
C GLY A 310 -6.59 7.31 -8.74
N LEU A 311 -5.60 7.87 -8.03
CA LEU A 311 -4.98 9.13 -8.40
C LEU A 311 -4.11 9.04 -9.66
N ASP A 312 -4.14 10.10 -10.47
CA ASP A 312 -3.18 10.31 -11.55
C ASP A 312 -1.88 10.87 -10.98
N VAL A 313 -1.05 9.97 -10.46
CA VAL A 313 0.21 10.34 -9.80
C VAL A 313 1.22 10.82 -10.85
N PRO A 314 1.80 12.03 -10.68
CA PRO A 314 2.73 12.56 -11.66
C PRO A 314 3.95 11.67 -11.86
N ARG A 315 4.30 11.41 -13.14
CA ARG A 315 5.40 10.49 -13.50
C ARG A 315 6.77 10.94 -13.01
N ARG A 316 6.96 12.24 -12.76
CA ARG A 316 8.22 12.81 -12.27
C ARG A 316 8.33 12.81 -10.74
N THR A 317 7.67 11.88 -10.07
CA THR A 317 7.78 11.64 -8.62
C THR A 317 8.36 10.25 -8.36
N ALA A 318 8.91 10.01 -7.17
CA ALA A 318 9.37 8.66 -6.82
C ALA A 318 8.18 7.68 -6.73
N GLN A 319 7.04 8.11 -6.20
CA GLN A 319 5.78 7.33 -6.24
C GLN A 319 5.36 6.99 -7.69
N GLY A 320 5.46 7.94 -8.62
CA GLY A 320 5.11 7.71 -10.02
C GLY A 320 6.06 6.71 -10.71
N GLN A 321 7.35 6.74 -10.38
CA GLN A 321 8.29 5.70 -10.84
C GLN A 321 7.95 4.34 -10.23
N TRP A 322 7.52 4.31 -8.97
CA TRP A 322 7.11 3.09 -8.28
C TRP A 322 5.89 2.42 -8.92
N LEU A 323 4.83 3.20 -9.17
CA LEU A 323 3.65 2.71 -9.88
C LEU A 323 4.00 2.17 -11.27
N LYS A 324 4.98 2.78 -11.95
CA LYS A 324 5.50 2.26 -13.22
C LYS A 324 6.22 0.92 -13.06
N VAL A 325 6.96 0.72 -11.96
CA VAL A 325 7.57 -0.58 -11.64
C VAL A 325 6.48 -1.63 -11.48
N LEU A 326 5.46 -1.36 -10.66
CA LEU A 326 4.32 -2.27 -10.46
C LEU A 326 3.60 -2.60 -11.76
N SER A 327 3.37 -1.58 -12.61
CA SER A 327 2.80 -1.74 -13.95
C SER A 327 3.63 -2.68 -14.83
N ASN A 328 4.97 -2.53 -14.84
CA ASN A 328 5.85 -3.38 -15.66
C ASN A 328 5.84 -4.85 -15.25
N ILE A 329 5.64 -5.16 -13.96
CA ILE A 329 5.56 -6.53 -13.46
C ILE A 329 4.13 -7.08 -13.41
N SER A 330 3.14 -6.31 -13.86
CA SER A 330 1.73 -6.74 -13.91
C SER A 330 1.44 -7.67 -15.10
N PRO A 331 0.43 -8.55 -15.03
CA PRO A 331 0.00 -9.37 -16.17
C PRO A 331 -0.57 -8.50 -17.31
N PRO A 332 -0.57 -8.97 -18.58
CA PRO A 332 -1.09 -8.19 -19.69
C PRO A 332 -2.56 -7.83 -19.48
N GLY A 333 -2.93 -6.57 -19.73
CA GLY A 333 -4.30 -6.09 -19.53
C GLY A 333 -4.64 -5.70 -18.09
N PHE A 334 -3.71 -5.87 -17.15
CA PHE A 334 -3.85 -5.43 -15.76
C PHE A 334 -2.72 -4.46 -15.38
N GLU A 335 -3.03 -3.50 -14.51
CA GLU A 335 -2.04 -2.57 -13.96
C GLU A 335 -2.19 -2.54 -12.44
N HIS A 336 -1.33 -3.29 -11.76
CA HIS A 336 -1.27 -3.30 -10.30
C HIS A 336 -0.71 -1.97 -9.80
N LYS A 337 -1.33 -1.47 -8.75
CA LYS A 337 -0.99 -0.19 -8.12
C LYS A 337 -0.54 -0.32 -6.67
N ARG A 338 -0.55 -1.55 -6.15
CA ARG A 338 -0.12 -1.95 -4.80
C ARG A 338 0.37 -3.39 -4.77
N PHE A 339 1.22 -3.71 -3.80
CA PHE A 339 1.76 -5.06 -3.61
C PHE A 339 0.69 -6.08 -3.24
N SER A 340 -0.25 -5.65 -2.41
CA SER A 340 -1.34 -6.48 -1.92
C SER A 340 -2.32 -6.94 -3.02
N ALA A 341 -2.21 -6.41 -4.24
CA ALA A 341 -3.06 -6.77 -5.37
C ALA A 341 -2.52 -7.94 -6.23
N PHE A 342 -1.26 -8.35 -6.06
CA PHE A 342 -0.67 -9.47 -6.79
C PHE A 342 -1.22 -10.81 -6.28
N THR A 343 -1.77 -11.62 -7.17
CA THR A 343 -2.24 -12.99 -6.90
C THR A 343 -1.07 -13.99 -6.90
N PRO A 344 -1.24 -15.23 -6.38
CA PRO A 344 -0.22 -16.27 -6.52
C PRO A 344 0.22 -16.50 -7.98
N GLU A 345 -0.74 -16.44 -8.91
CA GLU A 345 -0.48 -16.62 -10.35
C GLU A 345 0.34 -15.46 -10.94
N ASP A 346 0.06 -14.21 -10.55
CA ASP A 346 0.83 -13.05 -10.99
C ASP A 346 2.29 -13.18 -10.54
N VAL A 347 2.48 -13.54 -9.27
CA VAL A 347 3.79 -13.71 -8.67
C VAL A 347 4.59 -14.81 -9.39
N MET A 348 4.00 -15.99 -9.61
CA MET A 348 4.69 -17.08 -10.30
C MET A 348 4.95 -16.81 -11.79
N SER A 349 4.05 -16.13 -12.48
CA SER A 349 4.17 -15.94 -13.94
C SER A 349 4.98 -14.71 -14.36
N ARG A 350 5.12 -13.71 -13.47
CA ARG A 350 5.78 -12.44 -13.80
C ARG A 350 7.04 -12.17 -13.01
N LEU A 351 7.13 -12.70 -11.79
CA LEU A 351 8.24 -12.43 -10.89
C LEU A 351 9.18 -13.63 -10.74
N ASN A 352 8.85 -14.79 -11.32
CA ASN A 352 9.67 -15.99 -11.21
C ASN A 352 10.12 -16.53 -12.60
N PRO A 353 11.43 -16.76 -12.83
CA PRO A 353 12.56 -16.31 -12.01
C PRO A 353 12.95 -14.87 -12.39
N MET A 354 13.14 -14.00 -11.39
CA MET A 354 13.70 -12.67 -11.63
C MET A 354 15.19 -12.67 -11.30
N THR A 355 16.04 -12.53 -12.32
CA THR A 355 17.48 -12.43 -12.07
C THR A 355 17.79 -11.12 -11.36
N LYS A 356 18.92 -11.08 -10.63
CA LYS A 356 19.41 -9.84 -10.01
C LYS A 356 19.60 -8.71 -11.04
N GLU A 357 20.04 -9.03 -12.25
CA GLU A 357 20.18 -8.04 -13.32
C GLU A 357 18.82 -7.48 -13.78
N ASP A 358 17.79 -8.32 -13.86
CA ASP A 358 16.44 -7.91 -14.22
C ASP A 358 15.83 -7.03 -13.13
N PHE A 359 16.02 -7.41 -11.86
CA PHE A 359 15.62 -6.61 -10.71
C PHE A 359 16.32 -5.24 -10.72
N ASP A 360 17.63 -5.19 -10.87
CA ASP A 360 18.40 -3.94 -10.92
C ASP A 360 17.94 -3.04 -12.08
N ARG A 361 17.63 -3.61 -13.25
CA ARG A 361 17.10 -2.87 -14.40
C ARG A 361 15.69 -2.34 -14.16
N LEU A 362 14.81 -3.16 -13.58
CA LEU A 362 13.45 -2.79 -13.21
C LEU A 362 13.47 -1.60 -12.24
N MET A 363 14.37 -1.65 -11.26
CA MET A 363 14.48 -0.68 -10.18
C MET A 363 15.26 0.58 -10.53
N ALA A 364 16.12 0.54 -11.56
CA ALA A 364 17.00 1.65 -11.91
C ALA A 364 16.28 3.01 -12.11
N PRO A 365 15.08 3.11 -12.70
CA PRO A 365 14.34 4.38 -12.79
C PRO A 365 13.95 4.94 -11.42
N CYS A 366 13.40 4.11 -10.53
CA CYS A 366 13.06 4.50 -9.16
C CYS A 366 14.31 4.94 -8.40
N LYS A 367 15.38 4.15 -8.46
CA LYS A 367 16.64 4.46 -7.81
C LYS A 367 17.21 5.80 -8.28
N ARG A 368 17.24 6.06 -9.58
CA ARG A 368 17.69 7.36 -10.12
C ARG A 368 16.84 8.53 -9.65
N MET A 369 15.52 8.35 -9.53
CA MET A 369 14.63 9.39 -9.03
C MET A 369 14.93 9.69 -7.56
N VAL A 370 15.01 8.66 -6.72
CA VAL A 370 15.33 8.81 -5.30
C VAL A 370 16.72 9.41 -5.09
N ASP A 371 17.73 8.93 -5.82
CA ASP A 371 19.11 9.43 -5.72
C ASP A 371 19.23 10.90 -6.19
N SER A 372 18.29 11.38 -7.02
CA SER A 372 18.23 12.79 -7.43
C SER A 372 17.61 13.71 -6.39
N GLN A 373 16.84 13.14 -5.45
CA GLN A 373 16.22 13.87 -4.34
C GLN A 373 17.22 14.02 -3.19
N ARG A 374 16.97 14.99 -2.32
CA ARG A 374 17.78 15.14 -1.12
C ARG A 374 17.41 14.09 -0.09
N ALA A 375 18.41 13.40 0.46
CA ALA A 375 18.22 12.50 1.57
C ALA A 375 17.58 13.23 2.76
N ILE A 376 16.60 12.58 3.39
CA ILE A 376 15.94 13.08 4.59
C ILE A 376 16.96 13.07 5.73
N SER A 377 17.09 14.19 6.43
CA SER A 377 17.96 14.32 7.60
C SER A 377 17.27 13.80 8.87
N GLY A 378 18.02 13.09 9.73
CA GLY A 378 17.55 12.57 11.03
C GLY A 378 17.09 11.10 11.03
N SER A 379 16.90 10.55 12.24
CA SER A 379 16.27 9.24 12.46
C SER A 379 14.76 9.37 12.32
N SER A 380 14.27 9.37 11.08
CA SER A 380 12.85 9.20 10.82
C SER A 380 12.48 7.75 11.17
N LEU A 381 11.44 7.52 11.99
CA LEU A 381 10.78 6.20 12.18
C LEU A 381 10.57 5.47 10.83
N PHE A 382 10.44 6.27 9.77
CA PHE A 382 10.16 5.90 8.38
C PHE A 382 11.38 5.98 7.43
N ALA A 383 12.61 6.06 7.95
CA ALA A 383 13.81 6.22 7.13
C ALA A 383 14.02 5.06 6.15
N GLY A 384 13.59 3.84 6.53
CA GLY A 384 13.73 2.60 5.77
C GLY A 384 12.54 2.17 4.91
N GLU A 385 11.47 2.99 4.81
CA GLU A 385 10.26 2.57 4.07
C GLU A 385 10.52 2.28 2.59
N GLN A 386 11.42 3.04 1.97
CA GLN A 386 11.83 2.77 0.59
C GLN A 386 12.48 1.38 0.48
N ASP A 387 13.38 1.05 1.41
CA ASP A 387 14.02 -0.26 1.45
C ASP A 387 13.00 -1.38 1.69
N ALA A 388 11.99 -1.15 2.53
CA ALA A 388 10.88 -2.09 2.71
C ALA A 388 10.13 -2.35 1.40
N TYR A 389 9.94 -1.33 0.56
CA TYR A 389 9.33 -1.48 -0.76
C TYR A 389 10.21 -2.27 -1.75
N TYR A 390 11.53 -2.03 -1.77
CA TYR A 390 12.46 -2.86 -2.53
C TYR A 390 12.42 -4.32 -2.06
N GLN A 391 12.44 -4.52 -0.74
CA GLN A 391 12.31 -5.83 -0.11
C GLN A 391 10.96 -6.48 -0.44
N ARG A 392 9.88 -5.73 -0.65
CA ARG A 392 8.58 -6.29 -1.06
C ARG A 392 8.60 -6.93 -2.44
N ILE A 393 9.28 -6.32 -3.42
CA ILE A 393 9.43 -6.93 -4.75
C ILE A 393 10.30 -8.19 -4.65
N ALA A 394 11.41 -8.10 -3.91
CA ALA A 394 12.29 -9.24 -3.69
C ALA A 394 11.55 -10.39 -2.97
N TRP A 395 10.76 -10.07 -1.95
CA TRP A 395 9.86 -11.00 -1.26
C TRP A 395 8.89 -11.67 -2.22
N LEU A 396 8.18 -10.92 -3.06
CA LEU A 396 7.26 -11.53 -4.02
C LEU A 396 8.02 -12.42 -5.02
N SER A 397 9.20 -12.01 -5.49
CA SER A 397 10.04 -12.83 -6.36
C SER A 397 10.44 -14.14 -5.70
N CYS A 398 11.01 -14.09 -4.49
CA CYS A 398 11.45 -15.27 -3.74
C CYS A 398 10.26 -16.17 -3.34
N LEU A 399 9.15 -15.58 -2.90
CA LEU A 399 7.92 -16.33 -2.66
C LEU A 399 7.44 -17.03 -3.93
N GLY A 400 7.50 -16.35 -5.08
CA GLY A 400 7.20 -16.93 -6.39
C GLY A 400 8.12 -18.07 -6.78
N GLU A 401 9.42 -17.96 -6.47
CA GLU A 401 10.42 -19.01 -6.67
C GLU A 401 10.18 -20.21 -5.74
N ALA A 402 9.81 -20.00 -4.47
CA ALA A 402 9.47 -21.06 -3.53
C ALA A 402 8.17 -21.79 -3.91
N LEU A 403 7.13 -21.04 -4.28
CA LEU A 403 5.91 -21.59 -4.90
C LEU A 403 6.25 -22.35 -6.18
N GLY A 404 7.17 -21.77 -6.96
CA GLY A 404 7.80 -22.29 -8.15
C GLY A 404 8.77 -23.45 -7.94
N GLY A 405 9.03 -23.86 -6.69
CA GLY A 405 9.98 -24.93 -6.31
C GLY A 405 11.38 -24.77 -6.87
N LEU A 406 11.80 -23.54 -7.19
CA LEU A 406 13.15 -23.23 -7.65
C LEU A 406 14.13 -23.05 -6.48
N ILE A 407 13.61 -22.66 -5.32
CA ILE A 407 14.34 -22.49 -4.05
C ILE A 407 13.59 -23.19 -2.93
N GLN A 408 14.28 -23.46 -1.81
CA GLN A 408 13.61 -24.00 -0.62
C GLN A 408 12.78 -22.90 0.08
N PRO A 409 11.56 -23.20 0.56
CA PRO A 409 10.78 -22.27 1.39
C PRO A 409 11.55 -21.70 2.58
N THR A 410 12.41 -22.49 3.24
CA THR A 410 13.27 -22.04 4.34
C THR A 410 14.21 -20.90 3.95
N GLU A 411 14.67 -20.82 2.70
CA GLU A 411 15.53 -19.73 2.20
C GLU A 411 14.79 -18.38 2.14
N VAL A 412 13.45 -18.39 2.15
CA VAL A 412 12.62 -17.17 2.10
C VAL A 412 12.34 -16.62 3.50
N VAL A 413 12.55 -17.41 4.55
CA VAL A 413 12.25 -17.03 5.94
C VAL A 413 13.07 -15.82 6.40
N GLU A 414 14.29 -15.64 5.89
CA GLU A 414 15.17 -14.50 6.22
C GLU A 414 14.48 -13.14 6.04
N PHE A 415 13.58 -13.00 5.05
CA PHE A 415 12.83 -11.75 4.85
C PHE A 415 11.95 -11.40 6.04
N VAL A 416 11.30 -12.39 6.64
CA VAL A 416 10.29 -12.20 7.68
C VAL A 416 10.87 -12.23 9.07
N GLU A 417 12.17 -12.52 9.21
CA GLU A 417 12.93 -12.31 10.45
C GLU A 417 13.08 -10.82 10.78
N ASP A 418 13.12 -9.93 9.78
CA ASP A 418 13.09 -8.48 9.98
C ASP A 418 11.71 -8.05 10.53
N PRO A 419 11.63 -7.55 11.78
CA PRO A 419 10.38 -7.13 12.40
C PRO A 419 9.71 -5.98 11.65
N ILE A 420 10.50 -5.07 11.06
CA ILE A 420 9.98 -3.91 10.31
C ILE A 420 9.33 -4.39 9.03
N PHE A 421 9.98 -5.31 8.31
CA PHE A 421 9.42 -5.89 7.11
C PHE A 421 8.13 -6.69 7.40
N ARG A 422 8.12 -7.47 8.48
CA ARG A 422 6.93 -8.20 8.93
C ARG A 422 5.77 -7.26 9.27
N LEU A 423 6.05 -6.13 9.93
CA LEU A 423 5.07 -5.11 10.22
C LEU A 423 4.48 -4.50 8.93
N HIS A 424 5.32 -4.29 7.90
CA HIS A 424 4.84 -3.91 6.58
C HIS A 424 3.95 -4.98 5.93
N LEU A 425 4.29 -6.27 6.04
CA LEU A 425 3.45 -7.40 5.59
C LEU A 425 2.05 -7.35 6.19
N SER A 426 1.98 -7.09 7.49
CA SER A 426 0.74 -6.99 8.27
C SER A 426 -0.14 -5.80 7.93
N ARG A 427 0.25 -4.91 7.00
CA ARG A 427 -0.62 -3.80 6.53
C ARG A 427 -1.80 -4.27 5.69
N SER A 428 -1.76 -5.47 5.12
CA SER A 428 -2.84 -5.96 4.24
C SER A 428 -3.21 -7.40 4.57
N VAL A 429 -4.48 -7.73 4.39
CA VAL A 429 -4.98 -9.11 4.51
C VAL A 429 -4.18 -10.04 3.60
N THR A 430 -3.92 -9.62 2.35
CA THR A 430 -3.07 -10.36 1.41
C THR A 430 -1.67 -10.63 1.97
N GLY A 431 -1.00 -9.63 2.53
CA GLY A 431 0.36 -9.78 3.06
C GLY A 431 0.44 -10.77 4.21
N VAL A 432 -0.56 -10.79 5.09
CA VAL A 432 -0.65 -11.79 6.17
C VAL A 432 -0.95 -13.19 5.62
N ILE A 433 -1.83 -13.32 4.62
CA ILE A 433 -2.08 -14.64 3.98
C ILE A 433 -0.83 -15.13 3.25
N GLN A 434 -0.06 -14.27 2.59
CA GLN A 434 1.23 -14.61 1.98
C GLN A 434 2.21 -15.16 3.01
N LEU A 435 2.28 -14.53 4.19
CA LEU A 435 3.08 -15.01 5.32
C LEU A 435 2.60 -16.39 5.80
N GLN A 436 1.28 -16.59 5.91
CA GLN A 436 0.70 -17.88 6.28
C GLN A 436 1.02 -18.98 5.25
N VAL A 437 0.98 -18.65 3.96
CA VAL A 437 1.40 -19.55 2.88
C VAL A 437 2.86 -19.93 3.02
N LEU A 438 3.76 -18.97 3.27
CA LEU A 438 5.17 -19.28 3.53
C LEU A 438 5.32 -20.27 4.68
N TRP A 439 4.67 -20.03 5.82
CA TRP A 439 4.74 -20.94 6.95
C TRP A 439 4.23 -22.34 6.63
N CYS A 440 3.16 -22.45 5.84
CA CYS A 440 2.66 -23.76 5.38
C CYS A 440 3.68 -24.49 4.50
N LEU A 441 4.37 -23.77 3.61
CA LEU A 441 5.41 -24.35 2.76
C LEU A 441 6.61 -24.82 3.58
N VAL A 442 7.05 -24.04 4.56
CA VAL A 442 8.16 -24.40 5.46
C VAL A 442 7.80 -25.61 6.32
N SER A 443 6.60 -25.66 6.92
CA SER A 443 6.14 -26.84 7.67
C SER A 443 6.18 -28.10 6.82
N ARG A 444 5.76 -28.02 5.56
CA ARG A 444 5.81 -29.15 4.63
C ARG A 444 7.22 -29.59 4.29
N GLU A 445 8.12 -28.64 4.05
CA GLU A 445 9.53 -28.92 3.81
C GLU A 445 10.14 -29.69 5.00
N VAL A 446 9.86 -29.23 6.22
CA VAL A 446 10.31 -29.89 7.45
C VAL A 446 9.70 -31.29 7.59
N GLU A 447 8.39 -31.45 7.36
CA GLU A 447 7.73 -32.77 7.42
C GLU A 447 8.26 -33.76 6.37
N ASP A 448 8.49 -33.31 5.14
CA ASP A 448 9.04 -34.16 4.09
C ASP A 448 10.47 -34.56 4.40
N TRP A 449 11.27 -33.63 4.94
CA TRP A 449 12.57 -33.97 5.49
C TRP A 449 12.43 -34.99 6.61
N VAL A 450 11.53 -34.80 7.59
CA VAL A 450 11.19 -35.74 8.69
C VAL A 450 10.95 -37.16 8.18
N LYS A 451 10.11 -37.29 7.15
CA LYS A 451 9.74 -38.59 6.56
C LYS A 451 10.89 -39.23 5.77
N SER A 452 11.83 -38.44 5.25
CA SER A 452 12.93 -38.95 4.40
C SER A 452 14.11 -39.57 5.16
N GLU A 453 14.28 -39.24 6.44
CA GLU A 453 15.33 -39.81 7.31
C GLU A 453 14.70 -40.37 8.59
N PRO A 454 14.28 -41.65 8.62
CA PRO A 454 13.64 -42.25 9.80
C PRO A 454 14.62 -42.65 10.91
N ASP A 455 15.92 -42.82 10.60
CA ASP A 455 16.95 -43.32 11.52
C ASP A 455 17.81 -42.20 12.18
N ARG A 456 17.23 -41.02 12.42
CA ARG A 456 17.99 -39.84 12.91
C ARG A 456 18.50 -40.04 14.34
N SER A 457 19.52 -39.27 14.72
CA SER A 457 19.98 -39.25 16.11
C SER A 457 18.90 -38.70 17.06
N SER A 458 18.98 -39.03 18.36
CA SER A 458 18.04 -38.51 19.36
C SER A 458 18.08 -36.98 19.48
N ASP A 459 19.25 -36.38 19.21
CA ASP A 459 19.43 -34.93 19.23
C ASP A 459 18.78 -34.27 18.00
N ASP A 460 18.80 -34.93 16.84
CA ASP A 460 18.10 -34.48 15.62
C ASP A 460 16.58 -34.56 15.79
N HIS A 461 16.06 -35.62 16.43
CA HIS A 461 14.63 -35.73 16.74
C HIS A 461 14.16 -34.54 17.60
N ARG A 462 14.86 -34.27 18.70
CA ARG A 462 14.51 -33.17 19.60
C ARG A 462 14.58 -31.79 18.93
N THR A 463 15.57 -31.58 18.06
CA THR A 463 15.72 -30.31 17.32
C THR A 463 14.60 -30.13 16.31
N THR A 464 14.17 -31.23 15.67
CA THR A 464 13.10 -31.20 14.67
C THR A 464 11.72 -31.00 15.32
N ASP A 465 11.44 -31.70 16.41
CA ASP A 465 10.19 -31.52 17.17
C ASP A 465 10.04 -30.07 17.66
N MET A 466 11.13 -29.48 18.16
CA MET A 466 11.17 -28.07 18.55
C MET A 466 10.92 -27.13 17.36
N ALA A 467 11.48 -27.43 16.18
CA ALA A 467 11.24 -26.63 14.97
C ALA A 467 9.76 -26.71 14.51
N VAL A 468 9.15 -27.89 14.58
CA VAL A 468 7.72 -28.09 14.29
C VAL A 468 6.84 -27.30 15.27
N GLU A 469 7.14 -27.34 16.56
CA GLU A 469 6.43 -26.56 17.58
C GLU A 469 6.56 -25.05 17.36
N ILE A 470 7.77 -24.55 17.04
CA ILE A 470 8.00 -23.13 16.73
C ILE A 470 7.21 -22.70 15.50
N LEU A 471 7.17 -23.52 14.45
CA LEU A 471 6.41 -23.24 13.23
C LEU A 471 4.90 -23.23 13.49
N ALA A 472 4.38 -24.17 14.27
CA ALA A 472 2.98 -24.18 14.68
C ALA A 472 2.62 -22.93 15.49
N ALA A 473 3.47 -22.54 16.45
CA ALA A 473 3.28 -21.31 17.22
C ALA A 473 3.35 -20.05 16.32
N ALA A 474 4.25 -20.01 15.34
CA ALA A 474 4.35 -18.91 14.38
C ALA A 474 3.10 -18.79 13.48
N GLN A 475 2.52 -19.91 13.07
CA GLN A 475 1.26 -19.97 12.32
C GLN A 475 0.09 -19.46 13.16
N GLU A 476 -0.05 -19.97 14.39
CA GLU A 476 -1.10 -19.54 15.32
C GLU A 476 -0.98 -18.04 15.64
N GLN A 477 0.23 -17.56 15.92
CA GLN A 477 0.49 -16.15 16.17
C GLN A 477 0.19 -15.28 14.95
N THR A 478 0.62 -15.69 13.75
CA THR A 478 0.36 -14.94 12.51
C THR A 478 -1.14 -14.75 12.27
N LEU A 479 -1.94 -15.77 12.57
CA LEU A 479 -3.39 -15.71 12.44
C LEU A 479 -4.03 -14.87 13.55
N ALA A 480 -3.67 -15.12 14.81
CA ALA A 480 -4.28 -14.49 15.98
C ALA A 480 -3.93 -13.00 16.13
N THR A 481 -2.66 -12.63 15.95
CA THR A 481 -2.18 -11.25 16.11
C THR A 481 -2.06 -10.50 14.79
N GLY A 482 -1.92 -11.23 13.67
CA GLY A 482 -1.91 -10.65 12.35
C GLY A 482 -3.32 -10.58 11.76
N LEU A 483 -3.87 -11.71 11.34
CA LEU A 483 -5.02 -11.76 10.42
C LEU A 483 -6.37 -11.33 11.04
N LEU A 484 -6.73 -11.86 12.21
CA LEU A 484 -8.04 -11.60 12.84
C LEU A 484 -8.26 -10.12 13.19
N PRO A 485 -7.28 -9.40 13.77
CA PRO A 485 -7.41 -7.96 13.99
C PRO A 485 -7.67 -7.18 12.71
N LEU A 486 -7.03 -7.56 11.58
CA LEU A 486 -7.24 -6.86 10.31
C LEU A 486 -8.65 -7.06 9.79
N LEU A 487 -9.18 -8.27 9.94
CA LEU A 487 -10.51 -8.62 9.47
C LEU A 487 -11.58 -7.88 10.25
N GLY A 488 -11.51 -7.89 11.58
CA GLY A 488 -12.58 -7.39 12.44
C GLY A 488 -12.72 -5.87 12.57
N ARG A 489 -11.63 -5.10 12.41
CA ARG A 489 -11.69 -3.63 12.55
C ARG A 489 -11.81 -2.87 11.23
N THR A 490 -11.44 -3.49 10.10
CA THR A 490 -11.18 -2.72 8.87
C THR A 490 -11.56 -3.39 7.55
N PHE A 491 -11.69 -4.72 7.48
CA PHE A 491 -11.92 -5.40 6.20
C PHE A 491 -13.39 -5.78 5.96
N LEU A 492 -14.06 -6.33 6.98
CA LEU A 492 -15.42 -6.86 6.82
C LEU A 492 -16.50 -5.76 6.68
N ASP A 493 -16.24 -4.60 7.28
CA ASP A 493 -17.19 -3.48 7.44
C ASP A 493 -17.11 -2.43 6.31
N ARG A 494 -16.20 -2.60 5.34
CA ARG A 494 -15.99 -1.65 4.25
C ARG A 494 -16.29 -2.25 2.88
N GLU A 495 -16.45 -1.36 1.89
CA GLU A 495 -16.35 -1.75 0.49
C GLU A 495 -14.90 -2.15 0.18
N ILE A 496 -14.68 -3.39 -0.26
CA ILE A 496 -13.35 -3.92 -0.57
C ILE A 496 -13.07 -3.65 -2.05
N ALA A 497 -12.00 -2.91 -2.33
CA ALA A 497 -11.57 -2.66 -3.69
C ALA A 497 -11.34 -3.98 -4.46
N GLY A 498 -11.82 -4.03 -5.71
CA GLY A 498 -11.94 -5.29 -6.46
C GLY A 498 -10.62 -6.01 -6.73
N ASP A 499 -9.50 -5.29 -6.83
CA ASP A 499 -8.15 -5.85 -6.98
C ASP A 499 -7.63 -6.49 -5.68
N GLU A 500 -7.92 -5.87 -4.52
CA GLU A 500 -7.64 -6.47 -3.21
C GLU A 500 -8.52 -7.69 -2.97
N LEU A 501 -9.82 -7.61 -3.25
CA LEU A 501 -10.71 -8.77 -3.11
C LEU A 501 -10.25 -9.94 -3.98
N ARG A 502 -9.87 -9.68 -5.25
CA ARG A 502 -9.31 -10.70 -6.14
C ARG A 502 -8.07 -11.36 -5.54
N SER A 503 -7.15 -10.54 -5.04
CA SER A 503 -5.90 -11.02 -4.45
C SER A 503 -6.15 -11.86 -3.20
N VAL A 504 -6.97 -11.37 -2.27
CA VAL A 504 -7.34 -12.09 -1.04
C VAL A 504 -8.00 -13.42 -1.38
N VAL A 505 -8.98 -13.44 -2.29
CA VAL A 505 -9.62 -14.69 -2.76
C VAL A 505 -8.58 -15.66 -3.29
N ALA A 506 -7.73 -15.23 -4.23
CA ALA A 506 -6.78 -16.12 -4.89
C ALA A 506 -5.74 -16.70 -3.91
N TRP A 507 -5.25 -15.88 -2.96
CA TRP A 507 -4.32 -16.35 -1.93
C TRP A 507 -4.99 -17.26 -0.90
N THR A 508 -6.24 -16.98 -0.50
CA THR A 508 -6.98 -17.86 0.42
C THR A 508 -7.35 -19.19 -0.25
N GLU A 509 -7.75 -19.19 -1.53
CA GLU A 509 -7.98 -20.42 -2.31
C GLU A 509 -6.70 -21.25 -2.38
N PHE A 510 -5.56 -20.60 -2.66
CA PHE A 510 -4.28 -21.27 -2.69
C PHE A 510 -3.89 -21.87 -1.33
N LEU A 511 -4.09 -21.13 -0.24
CA LEU A 511 -3.85 -21.61 1.12
C LEU A 511 -4.76 -22.80 1.48
N ALA A 512 -6.04 -22.74 1.11
CA ALA A 512 -7.00 -23.81 1.32
C ALA A 512 -6.62 -25.07 0.53
N ASP A 513 -6.23 -24.91 -0.74
CA ASP A 513 -5.74 -26.01 -1.58
C ASP A 513 -4.43 -26.60 -1.01
N LEU A 514 -3.53 -25.77 -0.46
CA LEU A 514 -2.38 -26.26 0.27
C LEU A 514 -2.81 -27.10 1.47
N ARG A 515 -3.77 -26.67 2.28
CA ARG A 515 -4.20 -27.41 3.48
C ARG A 515 -5.19 -28.55 3.20
N GLY A 516 -5.69 -28.70 1.98
CA GLY A 516 -6.74 -29.69 1.66
C GLY A 516 -8.10 -29.32 2.23
N VAL A 517 -8.35 -28.03 2.45
CA VAL A 517 -9.57 -27.49 3.08
C VAL A 517 -10.57 -27.07 2.01
N ALA A 518 -11.80 -27.58 2.11
CA ALA A 518 -12.90 -27.13 1.26
C ALA A 518 -13.62 -25.90 1.87
N PRO A 519 -14.22 -25.02 1.07
CA PRO A 519 -15.06 -23.94 1.57
C PRO A 519 -16.30 -24.50 2.29
N VAL A 520 -16.59 -24.01 3.49
CA VAL A 520 -17.72 -24.46 4.33
C VAL A 520 -18.50 -23.24 4.83
N GLU A 521 -19.82 -23.31 4.74
CA GLU A 521 -20.70 -22.24 5.22
C GLU A 521 -20.47 -21.92 6.70
N LEU A 522 -20.39 -20.61 7.00
CA LEU A 522 -20.22 -20.13 8.36
C LEU A 522 -21.51 -20.40 9.17
N PRO A 523 -21.44 -21.11 10.31
CA PRO A 523 -22.61 -21.39 11.13
C PRO A 523 -23.33 -20.11 11.55
N SER A 524 -24.66 -20.17 11.58
CA SER A 524 -25.50 -19.02 11.96
C SER A 524 -25.14 -18.51 13.36
N GLY A 525 -24.75 -17.23 13.46
CA GLY A 525 -24.40 -16.58 14.72
C GLY A 525 -22.91 -16.60 15.08
N ARG A 526 -22.03 -17.23 14.27
CA ARG A 526 -20.57 -17.06 14.35
C ARG A 526 -20.09 -15.95 13.41
N SER A 527 -18.98 -15.31 13.77
CA SER A 527 -18.25 -14.34 12.95
C SER A 527 -16.90 -14.93 12.50
N ILE A 528 -16.41 -14.49 11.34
CA ILE A 528 -15.05 -14.82 10.85
C ILE A 528 -13.96 -14.24 11.75
N THR A 529 -14.31 -13.26 12.57
CA THR A 529 -13.41 -12.61 13.53
C THR A 529 -13.33 -13.33 14.86
N ASP A 530 -14.20 -14.32 15.10
CA ASP A 530 -14.15 -15.11 16.33
C ASP A 530 -12.82 -15.88 16.33
N SER A 531 -12.18 -15.97 17.51
CA SER A 531 -10.93 -16.73 17.66
C SER A 531 -11.17 -18.14 17.12
N PRO A 532 -10.37 -18.62 16.16
CA PRO A 532 -10.60 -19.93 15.59
C PRO A 532 -10.32 -20.99 16.64
N GLU A 533 -11.24 -21.94 16.76
CA GLU A 533 -11.02 -23.17 17.51
C GLU A 533 -10.03 -24.09 16.73
N ASP A 534 -9.96 -23.92 15.41
CA ASP A 534 -9.14 -24.66 14.46
C ASP A 534 -8.87 -23.79 13.20
N GLU A 535 -7.61 -23.66 12.78
CA GLU A 535 -7.20 -22.85 11.62
C GLU A 535 -7.83 -23.37 10.32
N GLU A 536 -7.91 -24.69 10.12
CA GLU A 536 -8.43 -25.28 8.90
C GLU A 536 -9.94 -25.02 8.76
N VAL A 537 -10.67 -25.15 9.87
CA VAL A 537 -12.10 -24.80 9.94
C VAL A 537 -12.29 -23.31 9.61
N TRP A 538 -11.44 -22.46 10.15
CA TRP A 538 -11.48 -21.03 9.88
C TRP A 538 -11.21 -20.69 8.42
N ILE A 539 -10.19 -21.29 7.79
CA ILE A 539 -9.88 -21.13 6.37
C ILE A 539 -11.10 -21.51 5.52
N GLY A 540 -11.75 -22.64 5.82
CA GLY A 540 -12.96 -23.09 5.11
C GLY A 540 -14.10 -22.08 5.19
N HIS A 541 -14.35 -21.52 6.38
CA HIS A 541 -15.37 -20.48 6.58
C HIS A 541 -15.03 -19.16 5.91
N PHE A 542 -13.79 -18.71 6.02
CA PHE A 542 -13.34 -17.47 5.42
C PHE A 542 -13.41 -17.55 3.88
N LEU A 543 -12.97 -18.67 3.30
CA LEU A 543 -13.04 -18.89 1.86
C LEU A 543 -14.50 -18.92 1.36
N TRP A 544 -15.38 -19.63 2.04
CA TRP A 544 -16.81 -19.63 1.69
C TRP A 544 -17.40 -18.22 1.71
N TRP A 545 -17.09 -17.44 2.76
CA TRP A 545 -17.58 -16.07 2.87
C TRP A 545 -17.07 -15.16 1.76
N LEU A 546 -15.79 -15.29 1.39
CA LEU A 546 -15.19 -14.56 0.26
C LEU A 546 -15.89 -14.92 -1.06
N GLN A 547 -16.21 -16.19 -1.27
CA GLN A 547 -16.90 -16.68 -2.47
C GLN A 547 -18.37 -16.23 -2.53
N VAL A 548 -19.07 -16.20 -1.39
CA VAL A 548 -20.48 -15.74 -1.30
C VAL A 548 -20.59 -14.23 -1.53
N ARG A 549 -19.66 -13.43 -0.98
CA ARG A 549 -19.54 -12.00 -1.32
C ARG A 549 -18.99 -11.77 -2.74
N GLY A 550 -18.58 -12.83 -3.42
CA GLY A 550 -17.54 -12.87 -4.42
C GLY A 550 -17.58 -11.78 -5.48
N TRP A 551 -16.38 -11.24 -5.74
CA TRP A 551 -15.96 -10.89 -7.08
C TRP A 551 -16.33 -12.04 -8.02
N LYS A 552 -17.39 -11.85 -8.79
CA LYS A 552 -17.65 -12.67 -9.98
C LYS A 552 -16.67 -12.17 -11.02
N PRO A 553 -15.78 -13.01 -11.59
CA PRO A 553 -14.96 -12.57 -12.70
C PRO A 553 -15.89 -11.93 -13.72
N LYS A 554 -15.68 -10.63 -14.01
CA LYS A 554 -16.30 -10.05 -15.20
C LYS A 554 -15.92 -11.01 -16.31
N LYS A 555 -16.91 -11.61 -16.97
CA LYS A 555 -16.67 -12.31 -18.24
C LYS A 555 -15.99 -11.28 -19.14
N GLU A 556 -14.67 -11.26 -19.17
CA GLU A 556 -13.95 -10.80 -20.35
C GLU A 556 -14.42 -11.75 -21.43
N ARG A 557 -15.42 -11.32 -22.19
CA ARG A 557 -15.82 -12.02 -23.41
C ARG A 557 -14.55 -12.01 -24.28
N PRO A 558 -13.92 -13.16 -24.58
CA PRO A 558 -13.30 -13.27 -25.89
C PRO A 558 -14.40 -12.95 -26.92
N PRO A 559 -14.07 -12.27 -28.03
CA PRO A 559 -15.06 -11.95 -29.06
C PRO A 559 -15.85 -13.22 -29.41
N PRO A 560 -17.20 -13.15 -29.51
CA PRO A 560 -18.01 -14.34 -29.58
C PRO A 560 -17.74 -15.09 -30.89
N GLU A 561 -17.25 -16.33 -30.77
CA GLU A 561 -17.45 -17.32 -31.85
C GLU A 561 -18.91 -17.78 -31.80
N ASP A 562 -19.57 -17.64 -32.94
CA ASP A 562 -20.96 -18.00 -33.18
C ASP A 562 -21.10 -19.53 -33.18
N LEU A 563 -21.33 -20.10 -32.01
CA LEU A 563 -21.75 -21.49 -31.86
C LEU A 563 -23.27 -21.47 -31.61
N GLY A 564 -24.01 -21.98 -32.59
CA GLY A 564 -25.47 -22.03 -32.62
C GLY A 564 -26.14 -22.71 -31.39
N PRO A 565 -27.46 -22.89 -31.42
CA PRO A 565 -28.25 -23.09 -30.20
C PRO A 565 -27.90 -24.41 -29.48
N ALA A 566 -27.76 -24.30 -28.16
CA ALA A 566 -27.46 -25.41 -27.25
C ALA A 566 -28.63 -26.40 -27.12
N PRO A 567 -28.38 -27.72 -26.97
CA PRO A 567 -29.41 -28.68 -26.59
C PRO A 567 -29.72 -28.60 -25.08
N ALA A 568 -30.96 -28.98 -24.74
CA ALA A 568 -31.59 -28.84 -23.43
C ALA A 568 -31.01 -29.80 -22.36
N VAL A 569 -30.89 -29.28 -21.13
CA VAL A 569 -30.47 -29.98 -19.92
C VAL A 569 -31.63 -30.80 -19.34
N VAL A 570 -31.39 -32.08 -19.03
CA VAL A 570 -32.26 -32.92 -18.21
C VAL A 570 -31.71 -32.92 -16.79
N VAL A 571 -32.52 -32.43 -15.84
CA VAL A 571 -32.26 -32.44 -14.39
C VAL A 571 -32.60 -33.81 -13.83
N ARG A 572 -31.79 -34.34 -12.92
CA ARG A 572 -32.20 -35.36 -11.95
C ARG A 572 -31.84 -34.93 -10.54
N GLU A 573 -32.82 -35.13 -9.66
CA GLU A 573 -32.94 -34.68 -8.28
C GLU A 573 -32.11 -35.51 -7.29
N GLU A 574 -31.96 -34.90 -6.11
CA GLU A 574 -31.20 -35.23 -4.90
C GLU A 574 -31.48 -36.60 -4.28
N GLU A 575 -30.49 -37.12 -3.54
CA GLU A 575 -30.75 -37.89 -2.31
C GLU A 575 -29.61 -37.67 -1.29
N ALA A 576 -30.01 -37.36 -0.05
CA ALA A 576 -29.17 -37.04 1.09
C ALA A 576 -29.08 -38.24 2.05
N VAL A 577 -27.89 -38.59 2.58
CA VAL A 577 -27.78 -39.40 3.81
C VAL A 577 -26.54 -39.06 4.66
N SER A 578 -26.85 -38.67 5.89
CA SER A 578 -26.15 -38.62 7.19
C SER A 578 -24.62 -38.65 7.35
N ALA A 579 -24.17 -37.70 8.17
CA ALA A 579 -22.94 -37.71 8.94
C ALA A 579 -22.87 -38.83 10.00
N SER A 580 -21.67 -39.39 10.20
CA SER A 580 -20.99 -39.65 11.49
C SER A 580 -20.14 -40.91 11.42
N GLN A 581 -18.82 -40.76 11.54
CA GLN A 581 -17.97 -41.40 12.57
C GLN A 581 -16.48 -41.26 12.20
N LYS A 582 -15.75 -40.52 13.03
CA LYS A 582 -14.28 -40.64 13.14
C LYS A 582 -13.97 -42.02 13.71
N SER A 583 -13.26 -42.86 12.96
CA SER A 583 -12.52 -43.99 13.53
C SER A 583 -11.09 -43.98 13.02
N ASP A 584 -10.19 -43.83 13.98
CA ASP A 584 -8.79 -44.20 13.95
C ASP A 584 -8.63 -45.61 13.35
N GLN A 585 -8.21 -45.69 12.09
CA GLN A 585 -7.88 -46.95 11.42
C GLN A 585 -6.51 -46.76 10.74
N THR A 586 -5.54 -47.52 11.21
CA THR A 586 -4.31 -47.82 10.47
C THR A 586 -4.74 -48.45 9.14
N GLU A 587 -4.72 -47.67 8.05
CA GLU A 587 -5.21 -48.12 6.74
C GLU A 587 -4.45 -49.37 6.28
N GLU A 588 -5.18 -50.46 6.06
CA GLU A 588 -4.67 -51.68 5.44
C GLU A 588 -4.34 -51.37 3.98
N VAL A 589 -3.07 -51.51 3.59
CA VAL A 589 -2.62 -51.27 2.21
C VAL A 589 -3.29 -52.30 1.30
N LEU A 590 -4.16 -51.85 0.39
CA LEU A 590 -4.91 -52.71 -0.50
C LEU A 590 -4.04 -53.15 -1.69
N GLU A 591 -4.07 -54.44 -2.01
CA GLU A 591 -3.40 -54.98 -3.20
C GLU A 591 -4.19 -54.63 -4.46
N LEU A 592 -3.48 -54.17 -5.48
CA LEU A 592 -4.07 -53.81 -6.77
C LEU A 592 -4.27 -55.08 -7.63
N ASP A 593 -5.50 -55.35 -8.04
CA ASP A 593 -5.89 -56.58 -8.76
C ASP A 593 -6.25 -56.36 -10.24
N ALA A 594 -6.35 -55.10 -10.68
CA ALA A 594 -6.71 -54.73 -12.05
C ALA A 594 -5.96 -53.49 -12.55
N PRO A 595 -5.76 -53.36 -13.89
CA PRO A 595 -5.10 -52.21 -14.48
C PRO A 595 -5.72 -50.87 -14.03
N THR A 596 -4.87 -49.87 -13.76
CA THR A 596 -5.25 -48.55 -13.26
C THR A 596 -4.53 -47.47 -14.05
N HIS A 597 -5.27 -46.52 -14.57
CA HIS A 597 -4.77 -45.42 -15.38
C HIS A 597 -4.89 -44.10 -14.62
N ILE A 598 -3.76 -43.53 -14.22
CA ILE A 598 -3.67 -42.28 -13.47
C ILE A 598 -3.25 -41.17 -14.42
N VAL A 599 -3.98 -40.07 -14.45
CA VAL A 599 -3.56 -38.86 -15.19
C VAL A 599 -2.86 -37.93 -14.21
N PHE A 600 -1.57 -37.65 -14.43
CA PHE A 600 -0.81 -36.68 -13.64
C PHE A 600 -0.77 -35.34 -14.38
N VAL A 601 -1.23 -34.28 -13.74
CA VAL A 601 -1.28 -32.94 -14.34
C VAL A 601 -0.50 -31.96 -13.48
N GLY A 602 0.60 -31.47 -14.03
CA GLY A 602 1.48 -30.55 -13.34
C GLY A 602 2.93 -30.66 -13.77
N GLY A 603 3.71 -29.66 -13.39
CA GLY A 603 5.16 -29.68 -13.54
C GLY A 603 5.72 -29.07 -14.82
N ASP A 604 7.04 -28.90 -14.80
CA ASP A 604 7.85 -28.30 -15.87
C ASP A 604 8.77 -29.31 -16.59
N GLU A 605 9.52 -28.82 -17.57
CA GLU A 605 10.51 -29.59 -18.33
C GLU A 605 11.60 -30.24 -17.46
N GLY A 606 11.89 -29.68 -16.29
CA GLY A 606 12.84 -30.24 -15.33
C GLY A 606 12.27 -31.49 -14.65
N GLN A 607 10.99 -31.46 -14.30
CA GLN A 607 10.28 -32.60 -13.71
C GLN A 607 10.02 -33.71 -14.73
N ALA A 608 9.72 -33.36 -15.98
CA ALA A 608 9.56 -34.34 -17.07
C ALA A 608 10.78 -35.27 -17.26
N LYS A 609 11.97 -34.81 -16.87
CA LYS A 609 13.20 -35.63 -16.92
C LYS A 609 13.20 -36.78 -15.90
N ARG A 610 12.32 -36.72 -14.91
CA ARG A 610 12.21 -37.69 -13.80
C ARG A 610 11.10 -38.71 -14.03
N ASP A 611 10.22 -38.51 -15.00
CA ASP A 611 9.09 -39.40 -15.29
C ASP A 611 9.53 -40.85 -15.51
N ALA A 612 10.63 -41.07 -16.24
CA ALA A 612 11.14 -42.41 -16.51
C ALA A 612 11.56 -43.14 -15.23
N GLN A 613 12.15 -42.41 -14.27
CA GLN A 613 12.51 -42.95 -12.97
C GLN A 613 11.26 -43.29 -12.15
N ILE A 614 10.31 -42.36 -12.07
CA ILE A 614 9.06 -42.55 -11.31
C ILE A 614 8.23 -43.70 -11.89
N ASN A 615 8.10 -43.78 -13.22
CA ASN A 615 7.43 -44.87 -13.90
C ASN A 615 8.09 -46.23 -13.59
N THR A 616 9.43 -46.28 -13.53
CA THR A 616 10.15 -47.51 -13.15
C THR A 616 9.84 -47.91 -11.70
N ASP A 617 9.83 -46.95 -10.78
CA ASP A 617 9.53 -47.20 -9.37
C ASP A 617 8.08 -47.70 -9.17
N ILE A 618 7.12 -47.09 -9.87
CA ILE A 618 5.71 -47.48 -9.85
C ILE A 618 5.50 -48.85 -10.53
N SER A 619 6.12 -49.11 -11.67
CA SER A 619 6.09 -50.42 -12.34
C SER A 619 6.61 -51.54 -11.46
N ASN A 620 7.75 -51.31 -10.78
CA ASN A 620 8.33 -52.28 -9.86
C ASN A 620 7.42 -52.56 -8.66
N ARG A 621 6.69 -51.54 -8.18
CA ARG A 621 5.81 -51.67 -7.00
C ARG A 621 4.48 -52.33 -7.32
N TYR A 622 3.89 -52.05 -8.48
CA TYR A 622 2.55 -52.51 -8.85
C TYR A 622 2.54 -53.51 -10.03
N SER A 623 3.68 -54.15 -10.33
CA SER A 623 3.79 -55.21 -11.36
C SER A 623 3.18 -54.81 -12.71
N ASP A 624 3.47 -53.59 -13.18
CA ASP A 624 2.95 -53.00 -14.42
C ASP A 624 1.42 -52.81 -14.51
N LEU A 625 0.68 -52.95 -13.41
CA LEU A 625 -0.76 -52.68 -13.39
C LEU A 625 -1.10 -51.19 -13.38
N VAL A 626 -0.15 -50.30 -13.09
CA VAL A 626 -0.37 -48.85 -13.04
C VAL A 626 0.25 -48.17 -14.27
N THR A 627 -0.56 -47.41 -15.00
CA THR A 627 -0.09 -46.54 -16.09
C THR A 627 -0.29 -45.09 -15.70
N VAL A 628 0.77 -44.28 -15.82
CA VAL A 628 0.71 -42.84 -15.55
C VAL A 628 0.78 -42.05 -16.86
N GLU A 629 -0.25 -41.25 -17.13
CA GLU A 629 -0.27 -40.28 -18.23
C GLU A 629 0.20 -38.92 -17.71
N TRP A 630 1.40 -38.52 -18.10
CA TRP A 630 2.03 -37.27 -17.69
C TRP A 630 1.60 -36.09 -18.58
N VAL A 631 1.05 -35.05 -17.97
CA VAL A 631 0.67 -33.80 -18.63
C VAL A 631 1.40 -32.63 -17.96
N HIS A 632 2.60 -32.35 -18.48
CA HIS A 632 3.38 -31.17 -18.09
C HIS A 632 2.89 -29.95 -18.85
N THR A 633 2.43 -28.95 -18.11
CA THR A 633 1.85 -27.72 -18.68
C THR A 633 2.87 -26.59 -18.77
N ASN A 634 4.10 -26.80 -18.27
CA ASN A 634 5.16 -25.80 -18.16
C ASN A 634 4.70 -24.49 -17.50
N TRP A 635 3.62 -24.55 -16.71
CA TRP A 635 2.97 -23.39 -16.08
C TRP A 635 2.55 -22.29 -17.08
N THR A 636 2.36 -22.61 -18.37
CA THR A 636 2.11 -21.63 -19.45
C THR A 636 0.74 -20.95 -19.37
N ALA A 637 0.62 -19.76 -19.97
CA ALA A 637 -0.62 -18.97 -19.96
C ALA A 637 -1.74 -19.47 -20.87
N GLN A 638 -1.44 -20.47 -21.70
CA GLN A 638 -2.35 -21.06 -22.67
C GLN A 638 -2.80 -22.44 -22.19
N TRP A 639 -3.46 -22.48 -21.03
CA TRP A 639 -3.82 -23.73 -20.36
C TRP A 639 -5.11 -24.39 -20.89
N GLN A 640 -5.97 -23.64 -21.59
CA GLN A 640 -7.29 -24.12 -22.02
C GLN A 640 -7.26 -25.34 -22.96
N PRO A 641 -6.34 -25.43 -23.95
CA PRO A 641 -6.22 -26.61 -24.81
C PRO A 641 -5.81 -27.86 -24.02
N ASP A 642 -4.87 -27.71 -23.08
CA ASP A 642 -4.40 -28.81 -22.24
C ASP A 642 -5.48 -29.27 -21.26
N ALA A 643 -6.19 -28.32 -20.64
CA ALA A 643 -7.30 -28.63 -19.74
C ALA A 643 -8.43 -29.38 -20.46
N LYS A 644 -8.77 -28.97 -21.69
CA LYS A 644 -9.75 -29.68 -22.52
C LYS A 644 -9.27 -31.09 -22.87
N ARG A 645 -8.00 -31.24 -23.27
CA ARG A 645 -7.39 -32.55 -23.56
C ARG A 645 -7.43 -33.48 -22.35
N VAL A 646 -7.07 -32.98 -21.16
CA VAL A 646 -7.12 -33.75 -19.92
C VAL A 646 -8.56 -34.12 -19.59
N SER A 647 -9.50 -33.19 -19.64
CA SER A 647 -10.93 -33.46 -19.40
C SER A 647 -11.47 -34.56 -20.33
N ASP A 648 -11.16 -34.49 -21.63
CA ASP A 648 -11.50 -35.53 -22.60
C ASP A 648 -10.87 -36.89 -22.27
N THR A 649 -9.69 -36.91 -21.64
CA THR A 649 -9.02 -38.14 -21.16
C THR A 649 -9.69 -38.69 -19.91
N LEU A 650 -10.04 -37.82 -18.95
CA LEU A 650 -10.72 -38.20 -17.70
C LEU A 650 -12.02 -38.95 -18.02
N GLY A 651 -12.85 -38.42 -18.91
CA GLY A 651 -14.13 -39.04 -19.27
C GLY A 651 -14.05 -40.34 -20.10
N LYS A 652 -12.85 -40.76 -20.54
CA LYS A 652 -12.69 -41.95 -21.41
C LYS A 652 -12.02 -43.13 -20.72
N LYS A 653 -11.00 -42.88 -19.90
CA LYS A 653 -10.09 -43.95 -19.49
C LYS A 653 -9.31 -43.71 -18.19
N ALA A 654 -9.51 -42.60 -17.48
CA ALA A 654 -8.77 -42.35 -16.24
C ALA A 654 -9.51 -42.94 -15.03
N ASP A 655 -8.79 -43.65 -14.17
CA ASP A 655 -9.28 -44.12 -12.88
C ASP A 655 -9.02 -43.10 -11.77
N ALA A 656 -8.00 -42.24 -11.91
CA ALA A 656 -7.72 -41.15 -10.98
C ALA A 656 -7.01 -39.97 -11.66
N LEU A 657 -7.19 -38.79 -11.09
CA LEU A 657 -6.46 -37.57 -11.43
C LEU A 657 -5.49 -37.21 -10.31
N VAL A 658 -4.20 -37.09 -10.58
CA VAL A 658 -3.25 -36.45 -9.68
C VAL A 658 -2.99 -35.05 -10.18
N LEU A 659 -3.29 -34.06 -9.36
CA LEU A 659 -3.18 -32.65 -9.70
C LEU A 659 -2.17 -31.97 -8.78
N MET A 660 -1.15 -31.32 -9.33
CA MET A 660 -0.30 -30.46 -8.50
C MET A 660 -1.11 -29.24 -8.03
N PRO A 661 -1.10 -28.86 -6.73
CA PRO A 661 -1.79 -27.66 -6.22
C PRO A 661 -1.36 -26.37 -6.89
N LEU A 662 -0.17 -26.41 -7.50
CA LEU A 662 0.45 -25.32 -8.23
C LEU A 662 -0.14 -25.12 -9.63
N MET A 663 -1.08 -25.96 -10.06
CA MET A 663 -1.85 -25.73 -11.29
C MET A 663 -2.61 -24.42 -11.17
N ARG A 664 -2.57 -23.60 -12.22
CA ARG A 664 -3.30 -22.33 -12.31
C ARG A 664 -4.72 -22.52 -11.79
N THR A 665 -5.19 -21.67 -10.89
CA THR A 665 -6.49 -21.81 -10.21
C THR A 665 -7.63 -22.06 -11.21
N GLY A 666 -7.60 -21.38 -12.37
CA GLY A 666 -8.56 -21.63 -13.47
C GLY A 666 -8.49 -23.03 -14.09
N MET A 667 -7.29 -23.56 -14.33
CA MET A 667 -7.10 -24.92 -14.86
C MET A 667 -7.40 -25.98 -13.79
N GLY A 668 -6.89 -25.79 -12.57
CA GLY A 668 -7.13 -26.69 -11.44
C GLY A 668 -8.62 -26.78 -11.10
N ALA A 669 -9.33 -25.65 -11.03
CA ALA A 669 -10.77 -25.63 -10.82
C ALA A 669 -11.54 -26.31 -11.96
N TYR A 670 -11.15 -26.05 -13.21
CA TYR A 670 -11.76 -26.70 -14.38
C TYR A 670 -11.59 -28.22 -14.33
N LEU A 671 -10.38 -28.70 -14.03
CA LEU A 671 -10.08 -30.13 -13.98
C LEU A 671 -10.70 -30.84 -12.78
N ARG A 672 -10.74 -30.21 -11.60
CA ARG A 672 -11.46 -30.73 -10.43
C ARG A 672 -12.96 -30.87 -10.73
N LYS A 673 -13.55 -29.87 -11.39
CA LYS A 673 -14.95 -29.92 -11.83
C LYS A 673 -15.17 -31.05 -12.86
N ALA A 674 -14.31 -31.15 -13.86
CA ALA A 674 -14.39 -32.21 -14.88
C ALA A 674 -14.21 -33.60 -14.27
N ALA A 675 -13.28 -33.78 -13.33
CA ALA A 675 -13.09 -35.02 -12.60
C ALA A 675 -14.36 -35.43 -11.84
N GLY A 676 -14.98 -34.48 -11.12
CA GLY A 676 -16.28 -34.70 -10.45
C GLY A 676 -17.42 -35.03 -11.43
N GLU A 677 -17.49 -34.37 -12.59
CA GLU A 677 -18.49 -34.67 -13.63
C GLU A 677 -18.32 -36.08 -14.24
N HIS A 678 -17.09 -36.59 -14.25
CA HIS A 678 -16.74 -37.92 -14.76
C HIS A 678 -16.67 -39.01 -13.69
N GLY A 679 -16.92 -38.68 -12.42
CA GLY A 679 -16.80 -39.62 -11.30
C GLY A 679 -15.37 -40.12 -11.08
N VAL A 680 -14.37 -39.32 -11.44
CA VAL A 680 -12.95 -39.65 -11.27
C VAL A 680 -12.44 -38.97 -10.00
N PRO A 681 -11.89 -39.71 -9.02
CA PRO A 681 -11.28 -39.11 -7.83
C PRO A 681 -10.05 -38.28 -8.22
N TRP A 682 -9.83 -37.18 -7.51
CA TRP A 682 -8.64 -36.36 -7.68
C TRP A 682 -7.82 -36.26 -6.39
N ILE A 683 -6.50 -36.32 -6.54
CA ILE A 683 -5.51 -36.35 -5.45
C ILE A 683 -4.55 -35.17 -5.64
N ALA A 684 -4.24 -34.47 -4.56
CA ALA A 684 -3.29 -33.37 -4.58
C ALA A 684 -1.83 -33.87 -4.55
N CYS A 685 -1.02 -33.43 -5.51
CA CYS A 685 0.44 -33.64 -5.50
C CYS A 685 1.17 -32.42 -4.97
N THR A 686 1.32 -32.35 -3.65
CA THR A 686 1.70 -31.14 -2.89
C THR A 686 3.19 -30.78 -2.94
N GLY A 687 4.03 -31.60 -3.56
CA GLY A 687 5.46 -31.33 -3.76
C GLY A 687 5.96 -31.73 -5.14
N ARG A 688 7.24 -31.45 -5.39
CA ARG A 688 7.90 -31.56 -6.71
C ARG A 688 8.99 -32.63 -6.79
N GLY A 689 9.38 -33.19 -5.65
CA GLY A 689 10.40 -34.24 -5.56
C GLY A 689 9.88 -35.57 -6.10
N VAL A 690 10.79 -36.43 -6.55
CA VAL A 690 10.47 -37.81 -6.99
C VAL A 690 9.67 -38.52 -5.91
N ALA A 691 10.12 -38.44 -4.65
CA ALA A 691 9.44 -39.09 -3.53
C ALA A 691 8.00 -38.58 -3.32
N THR A 692 7.76 -37.27 -3.42
CA THR A 692 6.43 -36.69 -3.22
C THR A 692 5.49 -37.05 -4.37
N ILE A 693 5.97 -37.00 -5.62
CA ILE A 693 5.18 -37.40 -6.78
C ILE A 693 4.83 -38.88 -6.70
N THR A 694 5.80 -39.75 -6.39
CA THR A 694 5.57 -41.19 -6.20
C THR A 694 4.55 -41.44 -5.08
N ARG A 695 4.62 -40.70 -3.96
CA ARG A 695 3.66 -40.82 -2.86
C ARG A 695 2.24 -40.45 -3.28
N SER A 696 2.05 -39.35 -4.02
CA SER A 696 0.73 -38.96 -4.51
C SER A 696 0.17 -39.96 -5.54
N LEU A 697 1.04 -40.62 -6.30
CA LEU A 697 0.64 -41.73 -7.17
C LEU A 697 0.23 -42.96 -6.35
N ASP A 698 0.95 -43.30 -5.29
CA ASP A 698 0.56 -44.39 -4.38
C ASP A 698 -0.81 -44.12 -3.73
N GLU A 699 -1.02 -42.90 -3.25
CA GLU A 699 -2.29 -42.47 -2.68
C GLU A 699 -3.43 -42.60 -3.69
N ALA A 700 -3.20 -42.18 -4.94
CA ALA A 700 -4.17 -42.35 -6.01
C ALA A 700 -4.51 -43.83 -6.27
N VAL A 701 -3.53 -44.74 -6.25
CA VAL A 701 -3.77 -46.18 -6.36
C VAL A 701 -4.66 -46.66 -5.20
N GLN A 702 -4.34 -46.27 -3.97
CA GLN A 702 -5.13 -46.68 -2.79
C GLN A 702 -6.56 -46.13 -2.80
N VAL A 703 -6.78 -44.93 -3.33
CA VAL A 703 -8.14 -44.39 -3.53
C VAL A 703 -8.91 -45.23 -4.55
N VAL A 704 -8.30 -45.56 -5.69
CA VAL A 704 -8.93 -46.40 -6.72
C VAL A 704 -9.27 -47.80 -6.18
N CYS A 705 -8.37 -48.42 -5.42
CA CYS A 705 -8.63 -49.72 -4.80
C CYS A 705 -9.84 -49.66 -3.87
N ARG A 706 -9.99 -48.59 -3.08
CA ARG A 706 -11.13 -48.41 -2.18
C ARG A 706 -12.45 -48.24 -2.94
N GLU A 707 -12.45 -47.44 -4.00
CA GLU A 707 -13.65 -47.23 -4.82
C GLU A 707 -14.12 -48.49 -5.55
N ARG A 708 -13.20 -49.42 -5.86
CA ARG A 708 -13.56 -50.71 -6.49
C ARG A 708 -14.14 -51.73 -5.52
N LEU A 709 -13.98 -51.53 -4.21
CA LEU A 709 -14.55 -52.38 -3.16
C LEU A 709 -15.96 -51.97 -2.75
N THR A 710 -16.36 -50.73 -3.04
CA THR A 710 -17.72 -50.18 -2.87
C THR A 710 -18.58 -50.43 -4.11
#